data_AF-A0AAN6HC32-F1
#
_entry.id   AF-A0AAN6HC32-F1
#
_cell.length_a   1.000
_cell.length_b   1.000
_cell.length_c   1.000
_cell.angle_alpha   90.00
_cell.angle_beta   90.00
_cell.angle_gamma   90.00
#
_symmetry.space_group_name_H-M   'P 1'
#
loop_
_entity.id
_entity.type
_entity.pdbx_description
1 polymer ?
#
loop_
_entity_poly.entity_id
_entity_poly.type
_entity_poly.pdbx_seq_one_letter_code
_entity_poly.pdbx_strand_id
1 'polypeptide(L)'
;MPENRLALRGPPWRRPRGFHRIPSVDLSSNGEMGISNLLAAKDSDVFLERSRIFDDIANKHLQPSETDLMIQKFRRQIDIPFSRAYRFGQALREDLPHTVVPIVGLVFLPGADLPEVTRLEGHDMLEESPDQRDARWRVSTAASLLSVSFVGRDLSVVTLDVTSDVARHTRLRLQNGPIAKRPQKHDLDLIRGDAVTLDSEKILLCHELSNHDLDVCATLVEVNASALMALVFDYRHIISTSGPTLTHVQGKDLLDRMIEAARRFCLKSPILFRMSTRNRIIDATDIRYGIDNEQGFQTFTTSKGIQELVMMSSSYFNSLDPSAPGMTDSTQREIRPRFLQMLTLLLSLLNDRDLSSMSEFVERTYGINPKRQELELLFCKVIPLTSINPKVFLQALIPAIDDINFTIRDSSKYKQHWETLLWRLARKGYLLPGSLEDLGHPHRSWIVMWPDVGIRSSTAFGRLQLHGEKTSTFNEIPQCQFHYEPGLKTLTVLLTNSESYTIHPDDHDRISTLTAGHFDVTSCEDASICGLLNSEVVLNRDINEAIRVINVAIRQFNARSTPSGKSVTRSLLRKRAEPLVFPDLEAAARLTRNQAVLQPAGTILAVAYKLDGKNIPKAEALRHMSDQYTRAMTLFGHLCESARRSVSFYERYIGDVHRFFGRDRQVHAEEKKRPTLSDSPIARAFHTADNPLSRSTSIWYSYWVEIRHHQRAGRELLHIGAKCDLVSSIVWRHPGQQAEIRLAQVETIFFVSPLTSVREDQQHEEVRVGDMVLLAGRYIIVVAPDARDASMPCIMQNWMEIQEALSSQHSRRGQNMRSKEPLPIHAVW
;
A
#
# COMPACT_ATOMS: atom_id res chain seq x y z
N MET A 1 -16.91 -51.86 30.84
CA MET A 1 -17.47 -52.52 32.03
C MET A 1 -16.52 -53.64 32.42
N PRO A 2 -16.13 -53.82 33.70
CA PRO A 2 -16.31 -52.99 34.91
C PRO A 2 -14.93 -52.39 35.35
N GLU A 3 -14.68 -51.70 36.48
CA GLU A 3 -15.42 -50.73 37.34
C GLU A 3 -14.40 -50.07 38.32
N ASN A 4 -14.65 -48.80 38.75
CA ASN A 4 -14.47 -48.22 40.11
C ASN A 4 -13.13 -48.39 40.92
N ARG A 5 -12.66 -47.48 41.80
CA ARG A 5 -13.10 -46.18 42.39
C ARG A 5 -11.93 -45.55 43.19
N LEU A 6 -11.90 -44.20 43.35
CA LEU A 6 -11.54 -43.36 44.53
C LEU A 6 -10.30 -43.70 45.43
N ALA A 7 -9.56 -42.80 46.11
CA ALA A 7 -9.36 -41.32 46.12
C ALA A 7 -8.27 -40.93 47.18
N LEU A 8 -7.95 -39.62 47.32
CA LEU A 8 -7.36 -38.90 48.49
C LEU A 8 -5.83 -38.67 48.68
N ARG A 9 -5.42 -37.41 48.43
CA ARG A 9 -4.58 -36.46 49.23
C ARG A 9 -3.42 -36.93 50.16
N GLY A 10 -2.23 -36.32 50.00
CA GLY A 10 -1.29 -36.01 51.12
C GLY A 10 0.21 -35.80 50.77
N PRO A 11 0.88 -34.67 51.15
CA PRO A 11 2.34 -34.37 50.98
C PRO A 11 3.16 -34.89 52.21
N PRO A 12 4.31 -34.35 52.74
CA PRO A 12 5.27 -33.24 52.40
C PRO A 12 6.82 -33.50 52.63
N TRP A 13 7.66 -32.44 52.82
CA TRP A 13 9.10 -32.35 53.26
C TRP A 13 10.23 -32.47 52.19
N ARG A 14 11.47 -31.92 52.29
CA ARG A 14 12.08 -30.70 52.92
C ARG A 14 13.46 -30.35 52.26
N ARG A 15 14.06 -29.21 52.63
CA ARG A 15 15.39 -28.66 52.20
C ARG A 15 16.64 -29.49 52.62
N PRO A 16 17.82 -29.16 52.05
CA PRO A 16 19.03 -28.94 52.85
C PRO A 16 19.71 -27.56 52.64
N ARG A 17 20.73 -27.25 53.47
CA ARG A 17 21.62 -26.06 53.43
C ARG A 17 23.08 -26.50 53.24
N GLY A 18 23.95 -25.64 52.72
CA GLY A 18 25.41 -25.76 52.82
C GLY A 18 26.13 -24.46 52.42
N PHE A 19 27.09 -24.01 53.23
CA PHE A 19 27.95 -22.83 53.00
C PHE A 19 29.40 -23.30 52.75
N HIS A 20 30.21 -22.55 51.98
CA HIS A 20 31.53 -22.09 52.46
C HIS A 20 32.22 -21.01 51.57
N ARG A 21 32.68 -19.96 52.27
CA ARG A 21 33.88 -19.08 52.10
C ARG A 21 34.37 -18.58 50.72
N ILE A 22 34.63 -17.27 50.73
CA ILE A 22 35.36 -16.43 49.76
C ILE A 22 36.88 -16.49 50.05
N PRO A 23 37.75 -16.31 49.03
CA PRO A 23 38.80 -15.29 49.12
C PRO A 23 38.86 -14.33 47.90
N SER A 24 39.75 -13.35 47.99
CA SER A 24 39.79 -12.05 47.29
C SER A 24 40.44 -12.01 45.89
N VAL A 25 39.94 -11.08 45.06
CA VAL A 25 40.67 -10.11 44.19
C VAL A 25 41.91 -10.62 43.41
N ASP A 26 41.86 -10.67 42.07
CA ASP A 26 42.47 -9.64 41.18
C ASP A 26 42.16 -9.83 39.67
N LEU A 27 42.65 -8.93 38.82
CA LEU A 27 42.36 -8.80 37.37
C LEU A 27 43.07 -9.79 36.42
N SER A 28 42.44 -10.02 35.25
CA SER A 28 43.01 -10.11 33.88
C SER A 28 42.98 -11.44 33.06
N SER A 29 42.75 -11.24 31.75
CA SER A 29 43.10 -12.08 30.57
C SER A 29 42.28 -13.33 30.17
N ASN A 30 41.71 -13.22 28.96
CA ASN A 30 41.54 -14.17 27.84
C ASN A 30 41.53 -15.70 28.06
N GLY A 31 40.55 -16.38 27.46
CA GLY A 31 40.60 -17.81 27.14
C GLY A 31 39.27 -18.37 26.63
N GLU A 32 39.21 -18.79 25.36
CA GLU A 32 38.01 -19.36 24.72
C GLU A 32 37.74 -20.81 25.15
N MET A 33 36.47 -21.19 25.30
CA MET A 33 35.86 -22.46 24.82
C MET A 33 34.42 -22.61 25.34
N GLY A 34 33.48 -23.10 24.50
CA GLY A 34 32.17 -23.57 25.01
C GLY A 34 30.91 -23.31 24.17
N ILE A 35 30.98 -23.31 22.84
CA ILE A 35 29.83 -23.01 21.94
C ILE A 35 28.62 -23.98 22.10
N SER A 36 28.78 -25.10 22.83
CA SER A 36 27.73 -26.12 23.01
C SER A 36 26.54 -25.73 23.91
N ASN A 37 26.62 -24.68 24.73
CA ASN A 37 25.54 -24.31 25.67
C ASN A 37 24.65 -23.15 25.18
N LEU A 38 25.03 -22.47 24.08
CA LEU A 38 24.37 -21.24 23.61
C LEU A 38 23.04 -21.43 22.88
N LEU A 39 22.69 -22.67 22.50
CA LEU A 39 21.40 -22.98 21.85
C LEU A 39 20.30 -23.34 22.86
N ALA A 40 20.64 -23.94 23.99
CA ALA A 40 19.68 -24.18 25.08
C ALA A 40 19.43 -22.93 25.95
N ALA A 41 20.42 -22.04 26.04
CA ALA A 41 20.29 -20.79 26.79
C ALA A 41 19.38 -19.75 26.09
N LYS A 42 19.32 -19.74 24.76
CA LYS A 42 18.52 -18.74 24.02
C LYS A 42 17.01 -18.85 24.23
N ASP A 43 16.46 -20.06 24.31
CA ASP A 43 15.04 -20.23 24.60
C ASP A 43 14.71 -19.90 26.07
N SER A 44 15.63 -20.18 27.01
CA SER A 44 15.46 -19.72 28.40
C SER A 44 15.61 -18.21 28.53
N ASP A 45 16.54 -17.58 27.81
CA ASP A 45 16.74 -16.13 27.84
C ASP A 45 15.59 -15.38 27.16
N VAL A 46 14.99 -15.90 26.09
CA VAL A 46 13.75 -15.32 25.51
C VAL A 46 12.56 -15.49 26.46
N PHE A 47 12.50 -16.58 27.24
CA PHE A 47 11.45 -16.74 28.27
C PHE A 47 11.69 -15.85 29.49
N LEU A 48 12.95 -15.65 29.89
CA LEU A 48 13.37 -14.72 30.95
C LEU A 48 13.27 -13.26 30.51
N GLU A 49 13.48 -12.92 29.23
CA GLU A 49 13.19 -11.60 28.67
C GLU A 49 11.69 -11.38 28.56
N ARG A 50 10.89 -12.37 28.16
CA ARG A 50 9.41 -12.24 28.20
C ARG A 50 8.90 -12.07 29.62
N SER A 51 9.45 -12.81 30.59
CA SER A 51 9.13 -12.61 32.01
C SER A 51 9.62 -11.25 32.49
N ARG A 52 10.84 -10.82 32.12
CA ARG A 52 11.36 -9.47 32.45
C ARG A 52 10.60 -8.35 31.76
N ILE A 53 10.03 -8.55 30.58
CA ILE A 53 9.16 -7.57 29.92
C ILE A 53 7.82 -7.51 30.65
N PHE A 54 7.24 -8.65 31.05
CA PHE A 54 6.06 -8.68 31.92
C PHE A 54 6.34 -8.05 33.30
N ASP A 55 7.48 -8.36 33.91
CA ASP A 55 7.92 -7.82 35.19
C ASP A 55 8.28 -6.33 35.05
N ASP A 56 8.89 -5.88 33.94
CA ASP A 56 9.15 -4.45 33.69
C ASP A 56 7.86 -3.68 33.36
N ILE A 57 6.88 -4.30 32.73
CA ILE A 57 5.52 -3.74 32.54
C ILE A 57 4.76 -3.69 33.87
N ALA A 58 5.01 -4.63 34.78
CA ALA A 58 4.44 -4.65 36.14
C ALA A 58 5.18 -3.74 37.13
N ASN A 59 6.49 -3.51 36.94
CA ASN A 59 7.34 -2.73 37.85
C ASN A 59 7.56 -1.28 37.40
N LYS A 60 7.46 -0.96 36.10
CA LYS A 60 7.24 0.42 35.65
C LYS A 60 5.81 0.82 36.00
N HIS A 61 5.62 2.05 36.46
CA HIS A 61 4.41 2.52 37.14
C HIS A 61 3.16 2.68 36.25
N LEU A 62 2.71 1.61 35.60
CA LEU A 62 1.32 1.46 35.22
C LEU A 62 0.52 1.14 36.50
N GLN A 63 -0.57 1.85 36.71
CA GLN A 63 -1.49 1.53 37.80
C GLN A 63 -2.02 0.09 37.60
N PRO A 64 -2.29 -0.69 38.66
CA PRO A 64 -2.82 -2.05 38.51
C PRO A 64 -4.08 -2.13 37.63
N SER A 65 -4.87 -1.05 37.58
CA SER A 65 -6.00 -0.86 36.67
C SER A 65 -5.64 -0.80 35.19
N GLU A 66 -4.49 -0.22 34.83
CA GLU A 66 -4.00 -0.11 33.47
C GLU A 66 -3.42 -1.45 33.01
N THR A 67 -2.76 -2.19 33.91
CA THR A 67 -2.31 -3.56 33.69
C THR A 67 -3.49 -4.53 33.51
N ASP A 68 -4.55 -4.43 34.32
CA ASP A 68 -5.78 -5.22 34.13
C ASP A 68 -6.47 -4.92 32.79
N LEU A 69 -6.53 -3.64 32.38
CA LEU A 69 -7.05 -3.23 31.07
C LEU A 69 -6.21 -3.81 29.92
N MET A 70 -4.88 -3.79 30.05
CA MET A 70 -3.95 -4.40 29.09
C MET A 70 -4.12 -5.92 29.02
N ILE A 71 -4.26 -6.60 30.16
CA ILE A 71 -4.51 -8.06 30.22
C ILE A 71 -5.88 -8.41 29.63
N GLN A 72 -6.92 -7.57 29.83
CA GLN A 72 -8.22 -7.75 29.17
C GLN A 72 -8.10 -7.63 27.64
N LYS A 73 -7.31 -6.69 27.12
CA LYS A 73 -7.03 -6.58 25.67
C LYS A 73 -6.35 -7.82 25.07
N PHE A 74 -5.64 -8.62 25.86
CA PHE A 74 -5.02 -9.87 25.41
C PHE A 74 -5.92 -11.12 25.55
N ARG A 75 -7.12 -11.01 26.13
CA ARG A 75 -8.08 -12.12 26.19
C ARG A 75 -8.94 -12.14 24.92
N ARG A 76 -8.58 -12.98 23.95
CA ARG A 76 -9.54 -13.42 22.91
C ARG A 76 -10.77 -14.00 23.61
N GLN A 77 -11.93 -13.39 23.41
CA GLN A 77 -13.20 -13.92 23.90
C GLN A 77 -13.62 -15.13 23.06
N ILE A 78 -14.61 -15.89 23.55
CA ILE A 78 -15.25 -16.92 22.75
C ILE A 78 -16.03 -16.20 21.65
N ASP A 79 -15.71 -16.49 20.39
CA ASP A 79 -16.46 -15.95 19.26
C ASP A 79 -17.88 -16.54 19.28
N ILE A 80 -18.88 -15.69 19.54
CA ILE A 80 -20.27 -16.12 19.68
C ILE A 80 -20.92 -16.13 18.29
N PRO A 81 -21.45 -17.27 17.82
CA PRO A 81 -22.13 -17.34 16.53
C PRO A 81 -23.19 -16.25 16.37
N PHE A 82 -23.13 -15.55 15.26
CA PHE A 82 -24.02 -14.44 14.94
C PHE A 82 -24.58 -14.62 13.52
N SER A 83 -25.89 -14.45 13.40
CA SER A 83 -26.60 -14.48 12.12
C SER A 83 -27.59 -13.32 12.05
N ARG A 84 -27.90 -12.87 10.82
CA ARG A 84 -28.88 -11.80 10.58
C ARG A 84 -29.47 -11.91 9.19
N ALA A 85 -30.79 -11.74 9.10
CA ALA A 85 -31.51 -11.66 7.83
C ALA A 85 -31.38 -10.27 7.19
N TYR A 86 -31.25 -10.25 5.86
CA TYR A 86 -31.15 -9.06 5.01
C TYR A 86 -32.16 -9.14 3.87
N ARG A 87 -32.77 -8.00 3.53
CA ARG A 87 -33.71 -7.86 2.42
C ARG A 87 -33.47 -6.50 1.76
N PHE A 88 -33.33 -6.47 0.44
CA PHE A 88 -32.95 -5.26 -0.31
C PHE A 88 -31.71 -4.53 0.26
N GLY A 89 -30.68 -5.30 0.65
CA GLY A 89 -29.45 -4.81 1.28
C GLY A 89 -29.60 -4.30 2.72
N GLN A 90 -30.81 -4.27 3.28
CA GLN A 90 -31.08 -3.75 4.62
C GLN A 90 -31.18 -4.86 5.68
N ALA A 91 -30.55 -4.61 6.84
CA ALA A 91 -30.61 -5.47 8.01
C ALA A 91 -32.01 -5.51 8.62
N LEU A 92 -32.55 -6.72 8.82
CA LEU A 92 -33.79 -6.92 9.56
C LEU A 92 -33.54 -7.01 11.07
N ARG A 93 -34.55 -6.65 11.86
CA ARG A 93 -34.55 -6.78 13.33
C ARG A 93 -34.98 -8.16 13.83
N GLU A 94 -35.72 -8.88 13.00
CA GLU A 94 -36.30 -10.19 13.28
C GLU A 94 -35.80 -11.18 12.24
N ASP A 95 -35.65 -12.45 12.64
CA ASP A 95 -35.25 -13.52 11.73
C ASP A 95 -36.37 -13.82 10.73
N LEU A 96 -36.00 -13.89 9.45
CA LEU A 96 -36.94 -14.13 8.37
C LEU A 96 -36.91 -15.61 7.97
N PRO A 97 -38.03 -16.35 8.05
CA PRO A 97 -38.05 -17.76 7.67
C PRO A 97 -37.93 -17.94 6.15
N HIS A 98 -37.40 -19.10 5.75
CA HIS A 98 -37.20 -19.52 4.35
C HIS A 98 -36.29 -18.60 3.51
N THR A 99 -35.28 -17.99 4.13
CA THR A 99 -34.15 -17.36 3.43
C THR A 99 -33.05 -18.38 3.13
N VAL A 100 -32.22 -18.10 2.12
CA VAL A 100 -30.98 -18.86 1.88
C VAL A 100 -29.81 -18.30 2.68
N VAL A 101 -28.88 -19.18 3.04
CA VAL A 101 -27.61 -18.82 3.68
C VAL A 101 -26.47 -19.00 2.67
N PRO A 102 -25.90 -17.92 2.13
CA PRO A 102 -24.77 -18.00 1.20
C PRO A 102 -23.48 -18.38 1.94
N ILE A 103 -22.58 -19.07 1.22
CA ILE A 103 -21.19 -19.28 1.63
C ILE A 103 -20.37 -18.11 1.09
N VAL A 104 -19.71 -17.37 1.99
CA VAL A 104 -18.97 -16.15 1.65
C VAL A 104 -17.48 -16.34 1.95
N GLY A 105 -16.63 -16.12 0.95
CA GLY A 105 -15.17 -16.11 1.12
C GLY A 105 -14.60 -14.70 1.05
N LEU A 106 -13.77 -14.34 2.02
CA LEU A 106 -13.16 -13.01 2.13
C LEU A 106 -11.63 -13.17 2.15
N VAL A 107 -10.93 -12.45 1.27
CA VAL A 107 -9.49 -12.20 1.44
C VAL A 107 -9.36 -10.80 2.03
N PHE A 108 -8.86 -10.69 3.26
CA PHE A 108 -8.64 -9.39 3.90
C PHE A 108 -7.15 -9.04 3.88
N LEU A 109 -6.82 -7.88 3.30
CA LEU A 109 -5.49 -7.30 3.25
C LEU A 109 -5.47 -6.03 4.12
N PRO A 110 -5.18 -6.15 5.43
CA PRO A 110 -4.92 -5.00 6.28
C PRO A 110 -3.61 -4.33 5.87
N GLY A 111 -3.50 -3.02 6.12
CA GLY A 111 -2.27 -2.29 5.84
C GLY A 111 -2.41 -0.85 5.37
N ALA A 112 -3.34 -0.10 5.97
CA ALA A 112 -3.22 1.36 6.00
C ALA A 112 -2.04 1.85 6.87
N ASP A 113 -1.40 0.97 7.66
CA ASP A 113 -0.25 1.28 8.50
C ASP A 113 1.00 0.46 8.12
N LEU A 114 2.15 1.13 8.06
CA LEU A 114 3.40 0.57 7.51
C LEU A 114 4.01 -0.56 8.36
N PRO A 115 4.00 -0.52 9.71
CA PRO A 115 4.45 -1.62 10.55
C PRO A 115 3.57 -2.87 10.40
N GLU A 116 2.25 -2.70 10.26
CA GLU A 116 1.32 -3.82 10.03
C GLU A 116 1.63 -4.52 8.70
N VAL A 117 1.76 -3.75 7.61
CA VAL A 117 2.20 -4.29 6.31
C VAL A 117 3.54 -5.01 6.39
N THR A 118 4.51 -4.42 7.09
CA THR A 118 5.85 -4.99 7.21
C THR A 118 5.86 -6.28 8.04
N ARG A 119 4.97 -6.40 9.05
CA ARG A 119 4.74 -7.66 9.78
C ARG A 119 4.13 -8.73 8.87
N LEU A 120 3.13 -8.38 8.06
CA LEU A 120 2.48 -9.32 7.14
C LEU A 120 3.47 -9.85 6.09
N GLU A 121 4.29 -8.97 5.49
CA GLU A 121 5.35 -9.39 4.56
C GLU A 121 6.43 -10.26 5.23
N GLY A 122 6.73 -10.01 6.51
CA GLY A 122 7.62 -10.83 7.33
C GLY A 122 7.13 -12.27 7.56
N HIS A 123 5.83 -12.53 7.34
CA HIS A 123 5.21 -13.85 7.36
C HIS A 123 4.79 -14.32 5.95
N ASP A 124 5.50 -13.88 4.90
CA ASP A 124 5.23 -14.20 3.49
C ASP A 124 3.76 -13.94 3.05
N MET A 125 3.02 -13.05 3.73
CA MET A 125 1.56 -12.81 3.55
C MET A 125 0.68 -14.08 3.69
N LEU A 126 1.17 -15.08 4.43
CA LEU A 126 0.59 -16.42 4.58
C LEU A 126 0.76 -16.93 6.03
N GLU A 127 -0.24 -16.70 6.88
CA GLU A 127 -0.36 -17.42 8.17
C GLU A 127 -1.07 -18.77 7.89
N GLU A 128 -0.89 -19.81 8.72
CA GLU A 128 -1.49 -21.15 8.47
C GLU A 128 -3.03 -21.11 8.36
N SER A 129 -3.65 -20.10 8.98
CA SER A 129 -5.00 -19.63 8.68
C SER A 129 -5.09 -18.15 9.09
N PRO A 130 -5.69 -17.26 8.29
CA PRO A 130 -5.85 -15.87 8.69
C PRO A 130 -6.81 -15.75 9.89
N ASP A 131 -6.59 -14.75 10.74
CA ASP A 131 -7.51 -14.43 11.84
C ASP A 131 -8.92 -14.20 11.28
N GLN A 132 -9.87 -15.03 11.70
CA GLN A 132 -11.25 -15.00 11.19
C GLN A 132 -12.01 -13.73 11.60
N ARG A 133 -11.52 -12.98 12.59
CA ARG A 133 -12.24 -11.88 13.25
C ARG A 133 -13.58 -12.33 13.86
N ASP A 134 -14.16 -11.47 14.69
CA ASP A 134 -15.39 -11.79 15.42
C ASP A 134 -16.58 -11.99 14.45
N ALA A 135 -17.51 -12.86 14.81
CA ALA A 135 -18.71 -13.21 14.06
C ALA A 135 -19.53 -11.99 13.59
N ARG A 136 -19.58 -10.93 14.40
CA ARG A 136 -20.23 -9.66 14.05
C ARG A 136 -19.52 -8.92 12.91
N TRP A 137 -18.19 -8.85 12.98
CA TRP A 137 -17.38 -8.26 11.91
C TRP A 137 -17.61 -9.03 10.62
N ARG A 138 -17.57 -10.37 10.67
CA ARG A 138 -17.80 -11.25 9.52
C ARG A 138 -19.15 -11.01 8.86
N VAL A 139 -20.25 -11.05 9.62
CA VAL A 139 -21.62 -10.83 9.07
C VAL A 139 -21.79 -9.41 8.53
N SER A 140 -21.26 -8.39 9.22
CA SER A 140 -21.38 -7.00 8.78
C SER A 140 -20.58 -6.71 7.52
N THR A 141 -19.35 -7.22 7.44
CA THR A 141 -18.51 -7.17 6.23
C THR A 141 -19.20 -7.90 5.07
N ALA A 142 -19.71 -9.11 5.28
CA ALA A 142 -20.47 -9.85 4.26
C ALA A 142 -21.75 -9.10 3.82
N ALA A 143 -22.41 -8.37 4.73
CA ALA A 143 -23.58 -7.55 4.39
C ALA A 143 -23.23 -6.40 3.44
N SER A 144 -22.02 -5.84 3.51
CA SER A 144 -21.56 -4.86 2.52
C SER A 144 -21.50 -5.44 1.11
N LEU A 145 -21.34 -6.76 0.94
CA LEU A 145 -21.31 -7.42 -0.36
C LEU A 145 -22.69 -7.54 -1.01
N LEU A 146 -23.76 -7.37 -0.24
CA LEU A 146 -25.14 -7.33 -0.76
C LEU A 146 -25.45 -6.02 -1.51
N SER A 147 -24.51 -5.07 -1.52
CA SER A 147 -24.58 -3.90 -2.38
C SER A 147 -23.33 -3.73 -3.25
N VAL A 148 -23.53 -3.10 -4.41
CA VAL A 148 -22.48 -2.75 -5.39
C VAL A 148 -22.59 -1.27 -5.70
N SER A 149 -21.52 -0.53 -5.44
CA SER A 149 -21.40 0.88 -5.83
C SER A 149 -20.78 1.01 -7.22
N PHE A 150 -21.39 1.88 -8.03
CA PHE A 150 -20.90 2.27 -9.36
C PHE A 150 -20.97 3.80 -9.51
N VAL A 151 -20.28 4.34 -10.50
CA VAL A 151 -20.18 5.79 -10.76
C VAL A 151 -21.06 6.16 -11.96
N GLY A 152 -22.07 6.99 -11.71
CA GLY A 152 -22.95 7.52 -12.74
C GLY A 152 -22.24 8.43 -13.74
N ARG A 153 -22.88 8.70 -14.88
CA ARG A 153 -22.37 9.61 -15.93
C ARG A 153 -22.19 11.05 -15.46
N ASP A 154 -22.88 11.43 -14.38
CA ASP A 154 -22.76 12.70 -13.66
C ASP A 154 -21.69 12.67 -12.55
N LEU A 155 -20.88 11.61 -12.50
CA LEU A 155 -19.87 11.31 -11.48
C LEU A 155 -20.43 11.04 -10.07
N SER A 156 -21.75 10.93 -9.91
CA SER A 156 -22.39 10.52 -8.66
C SER A 156 -22.09 9.06 -8.33
N VAL A 157 -22.11 8.69 -7.04
CA VAL A 157 -22.01 7.28 -6.62
C VAL A 157 -23.41 6.72 -6.43
N VAL A 158 -23.76 5.71 -7.22
CA VAL A 158 -25.05 5.02 -7.14
C VAL A 158 -24.80 3.63 -6.55
N THR A 159 -25.61 3.24 -5.57
CA THR A 159 -25.53 1.93 -4.91
C THR A 159 -26.70 1.06 -5.37
N LEU A 160 -26.40 -0.13 -5.91
CA LEU A 160 -27.39 -1.14 -6.29
C LEU A 160 -27.44 -2.25 -5.23
N ASP A 161 -28.64 -2.73 -4.94
CA ASP A 161 -28.84 -3.98 -4.21
C ASP A 161 -28.61 -5.19 -5.13
N VAL A 162 -27.88 -6.19 -4.63
CA VAL A 162 -27.67 -7.48 -5.29
C VAL A 162 -28.16 -8.66 -4.44
N THR A 163 -28.92 -8.40 -3.36
CA THR A 163 -29.47 -9.43 -2.45
C THR A 163 -30.23 -10.53 -3.21
N SER A 164 -31.02 -10.16 -4.23
CA SER A 164 -31.80 -11.11 -5.03
C SER A 164 -30.95 -11.97 -5.97
N ASP A 165 -29.89 -11.42 -6.55
CA ASP A 165 -28.93 -12.19 -7.37
C ASP A 165 -28.14 -13.19 -6.50
N VAL A 166 -27.69 -12.77 -5.31
CA VAL A 166 -27.03 -13.66 -4.33
C VAL A 166 -27.98 -14.78 -3.89
N ALA A 167 -29.25 -14.46 -3.62
CA ALA A 167 -30.25 -15.47 -3.28
C ALA A 167 -30.47 -16.49 -4.42
N ARG A 168 -30.52 -16.01 -5.68
CA ARG A 168 -30.63 -16.85 -6.88
C ARG A 168 -29.42 -17.78 -7.04
N HIS A 169 -28.19 -17.26 -6.95
CA HIS A 169 -26.98 -18.07 -7.08
C HIS A 169 -26.88 -19.13 -5.98
N THR A 170 -27.17 -18.76 -4.73
CA THR A 170 -27.20 -19.69 -3.60
C THR A 170 -28.22 -20.82 -3.80
N ARG A 171 -29.44 -20.49 -4.28
CA ARG A 171 -30.47 -21.48 -4.62
C ARG A 171 -30.00 -22.42 -5.74
N LEU A 172 -29.31 -21.91 -6.76
CA LEU A 172 -28.76 -22.73 -7.86
C LEU A 172 -27.65 -23.67 -7.37
N ARG A 173 -26.73 -23.22 -6.49
CA ARG A 173 -25.72 -24.09 -5.89
C ARG A 173 -26.36 -25.20 -5.04
N LEU A 174 -27.37 -24.87 -4.24
CA LEU A 174 -28.12 -25.86 -3.45
C LEU A 174 -28.85 -26.90 -4.32
N GLN A 175 -29.35 -26.49 -5.49
CA GLN A 175 -29.97 -27.40 -6.48
C GLN A 175 -28.93 -28.30 -7.18
N ASN A 176 -27.76 -27.76 -7.50
CA ASN A 176 -26.73 -28.44 -8.27
C ASN A 176 -25.73 -29.26 -7.45
N GLY A 177 -25.63 -29.02 -6.14
CA GLY A 177 -24.68 -29.68 -5.22
C GLY A 177 -24.84 -31.20 -5.10
N PRO A 178 -24.03 -31.87 -4.25
CA PRO A 178 -24.06 -33.33 -4.11
C PRO A 178 -25.45 -33.85 -3.73
N ILE A 179 -25.93 -34.92 -4.40
CA ILE A 179 -27.31 -35.44 -4.23
C ILE A 179 -27.68 -35.66 -2.75
N ALA A 180 -26.75 -36.17 -1.94
CA ALA A 180 -26.93 -36.41 -0.51
C ALA A 180 -27.11 -35.14 0.35
N LYS A 181 -26.88 -33.95 -0.20
CA LYS A 181 -27.03 -32.64 0.47
C LYS A 181 -28.04 -31.71 -0.22
N ARG A 182 -28.74 -32.16 -1.28
CA ARG A 182 -29.75 -31.35 -1.96
C ARG A 182 -31.00 -31.21 -1.07
N PRO A 183 -31.53 -29.99 -0.85
CA PRO A 183 -32.82 -29.82 -0.19
C PRO A 183 -33.95 -30.46 -1.02
N GLN A 184 -35.08 -30.79 -0.40
CA GLN A 184 -36.23 -31.29 -1.15
C GLN A 184 -36.79 -30.19 -2.06
N LYS A 185 -37.43 -30.58 -3.17
CA LYS A 185 -38.00 -29.62 -4.12
C LYS A 185 -39.00 -28.67 -3.46
N HIS A 186 -39.81 -29.18 -2.53
CA HIS A 186 -40.75 -28.38 -1.73
C HIS A 186 -40.04 -27.28 -0.93
N ASP A 187 -38.93 -27.62 -0.25
CA ASP A 187 -38.17 -26.65 0.55
C ASP A 187 -37.52 -25.58 -0.33
N LEU A 188 -37.06 -25.95 -1.52
CA LEU A 188 -36.54 -25.01 -2.51
C LEU A 188 -37.62 -24.04 -3.02
N ASP A 189 -38.86 -24.49 -3.15
CA ASP A 189 -39.97 -23.66 -3.64
C ASP A 189 -40.52 -22.70 -2.57
N LEU A 190 -40.27 -22.98 -1.28
CA LEU A 190 -40.53 -22.05 -0.16
C LEU A 190 -39.47 -20.93 -0.04
N ILE A 191 -38.30 -21.06 -0.67
CA ILE A 191 -37.21 -20.07 -0.55
C ILE A 191 -37.62 -18.72 -1.15
N ARG A 192 -37.45 -17.68 -0.34
CA ARG A 192 -37.64 -16.28 -0.75
C ARG A 192 -36.50 -15.85 -1.68
N GLY A 193 -36.85 -15.32 -2.86
CA GLY A 193 -35.87 -14.82 -3.84
C GLY A 193 -35.35 -13.40 -3.58
N ASP A 194 -35.87 -12.71 -2.56
CA ASP A 194 -35.59 -11.29 -2.27
C ASP A 194 -34.84 -11.05 -0.95
N ALA A 195 -34.46 -12.12 -0.25
CA ALA A 195 -33.83 -12.05 1.07
C ALA A 195 -32.82 -13.19 1.31
N VAL A 196 -31.78 -12.89 2.08
CA VAL A 196 -30.73 -13.83 2.49
C VAL A 196 -30.50 -13.74 4.00
N THR A 197 -30.05 -14.81 4.64
CA THR A 197 -29.54 -14.77 6.01
C THR A 197 -28.04 -14.95 5.97
N LEU A 198 -27.30 -13.96 6.47
CA LEU A 198 -25.86 -14.06 6.64
C LEU A 198 -25.57 -14.69 7.99
N ASP A 199 -24.72 -15.71 7.99
CA ASP A 199 -24.33 -16.50 9.15
C ASP A 199 -22.80 -16.52 9.26
N SER A 200 -22.29 -16.11 10.40
CA SER A 200 -20.86 -16.13 10.74
C SER A 200 -20.19 -17.48 10.49
N GLU A 201 -20.86 -18.62 10.67
CA GLU A 201 -20.30 -19.94 10.41
C GLU A 201 -20.15 -20.27 8.91
N LYS A 202 -20.75 -19.49 8.01
CA LYS A 202 -20.65 -19.63 6.55
C LYS A 202 -19.80 -18.53 5.90
N ILE A 203 -19.20 -17.66 6.72
CA ILE A 203 -18.32 -16.58 6.28
C ILE A 203 -16.89 -16.93 6.70
N LEU A 204 -16.03 -17.16 5.70
CA LEU A 204 -14.66 -17.63 5.86
C LEU A 204 -13.69 -16.54 5.45
N LEU A 205 -12.72 -16.22 6.30
CA LEU A 205 -11.54 -15.47 5.88
C LEU A 205 -10.50 -16.47 5.39
N CYS A 206 -9.95 -16.22 4.21
CA CYS A 206 -9.02 -17.11 3.52
C CYS A 206 -7.90 -16.29 2.87
N HIS A 207 -6.78 -16.93 2.56
CA HIS A 207 -5.71 -16.28 1.80
C HIS A 207 -5.97 -16.31 0.29
N GLU A 208 -6.69 -17.32 -0.21
CA GLU A 208 -6.93 -17.56 -1.64
C GLU A 208 -8.37 -18.08 -1.83
N LEU A 209 -9.10 -17.50 -2.79
CA LEU A 209 -10.52 -17.80 -3.03
C LEU A 209 -10.73 -19.02 -3.94
N SER A 210 -9.71 -19.37 -4.75
CA SER A 210 -9.73 -20.42 -5.78
C SER A 210 -10.10 -21.82 -5.26
N ASN A 211 -9.78 -22.11 -4.00
CA ASN A 211 -9.90 -23.43 -3.37
C ASN A 211 -11.28 -23.71 -2.76
N HIS A 212 -12.26 -22.83 -2.95
CA HIS A 212 -13.57 -22.90 -2.27
C HIS A 212 -14.76 -22.74 -3.23
N ASP A 213 -15.81 -23.54 -3.02
CA ASP A 213 -17.12 -23.41 -3.68
C ASP A 213 -17.94 -22.34 -2.94
N LEU A 214 -17.86 -21.09 -3.42
CA LEU A 214 -18.38 -19.89 -2.76
C LEU A 214 -19.56 -19.28 -3.55
N ASP A 215 -20.59 -18.82 -2.84
CA ASP A 215 -21.70 -18.06 -3.46
C ASP A 215 -21.32 -16.60 -3.70
N VAL A 216 -20.47 -16.04 -2.82
CA VAL A 216 -19.98 -14.66 -2.88
C VAL A 216 -18.52 -14.64 -2.45
N CYS A 217 -17.68 -13.89 -3.17
CA CYS A 217 -16.26 -13.76 -2.87
C CYS A 217 -15.75 -12.35 -3.14
N ALA A 218 -14.89 -11.83 -2.25
CA ALA A 218 -14.29 -10.50 -2.40
C ALA A 218 -12.90 -10.40 -1.74
N THR A 219 -12.01 -9.64 -2.38
CA THR A 219 -10.74 -9.17 -1.82
C THR A 219 -10.94 -7.77 -1.25
N LEU A 220 -10.77 -7.65 0.06
CA LEU A 220 -10.96 -6.43 0.84
C LEU A 220 -9.58 -5.82 1.13
N VAL A 221 -9.33 -4.60 0.65
CA VAL A 221 -8.04 -3.93 0.81
C VAL A 221 -8.21 -2.69 1.67
N GLU A 222 -7.56 -2.69 2.83
CA GLU A 222 -7.56 -1.56 3.75
C GLU A 222 -6.70 -0.42 3.18
N VAL A 223 -7.28 0.77 3.08
CA VAL A 223 -6.64 1.96 2.52
C VAL A 223 -6.96 3.20 3.34
N ASN A 224 -6.15 4.25 3.21
CA ASN A 224 -6.46 5.53 3.83
C ASN A 224 -7.60 6.25 3.09
N ALA A 225 -8.75 6.35 3.76
CA ALA A 225 -9.98 6.92 3.22
C ALA A 225 -9.82 8.35 2.66
N SER A 226 -9.12 9.23 3.39
CA SER A 226 -8.92 10.63 3.00
C SER A 226 -8.06 10.76 1.74
N ALA A 227 -6.95 10.04 1.65
CA ALA A 227 -6.08 10.06 0.48
C ALA A 227 -6.76 9.43 -0.76
N LEU A 228 -7.49 8.32 -0.60
CA LEU A 228 -8.27 7.72 -1.70
C LEU A 228 -9.35 8.69 -2.21
N MET A 229 -10.12 9.28 -1.29
CA MET A 229 -11.22 10.17 -1.67
C MET A 229 -10.71 11.48 -2.28
N ALA A 230 -9.55 12.00 -1.86
CA ALA A 230 -8.90 13.13 -2.51
C ALA A 230 -8.50 12.77 -3.96
N LEU A 231 -7.81 11.64 -4.16
CA LEU A 231 -7.41 11.18 -5.49
C LEU A 231 -8.63 11.01 -6.42
N VAL A 232 -9.70 10.32 -5.94
CA VAL A 232 -10.94 10.13 -6.71
C VAL A 232 -11.66 11.45 -6.98
N PHE A 233 -11.68 12.38 -6.02
CA PHE A 233 -12.31 13.69 -6.21
C PHE A 233 -11.57 14.54 -7.23
N ASP A 234 -10.24 14.62 -7.17
CA ASP A 234 -9.45 15.39 -8.13
C ASP A 234 -9.54 14.78 -9.54
N TYR A 235 -9.56 13.45 -9.65
CA TYR A 235 -9.80 12.75 -10.92
C TYR A 235 -11.17 13.09 -11.51
N ARG A 236 -12.23 13.08 -10.67
CA ARG A 236 -13.57 13.52 -11.07
C ARG A 236 -13.60 15.00 -11.43
N HIS A 237 -12.85 15.84 -10.72
CA HIS A 237 -12.78 17.26 -11.00
C HIS A 237 -12.20 17.52 -12.40
N ILE A 238 -11.09 16.87 -12.77
CA ILE A 238 -10.55 16.87 -14.14
C ILE A 238 -11.62 16.47 -15.15
N ILE A 239 -12.29 15.33 -14.95
CA ILE A 239 -13.30 14.83 -15.91
C ILE A 239 -14.48 15.80 -16.03
N SER A 240 -14.95 16.40 -14.93
CA SER A 240 -16.05 17.37 -14.95
C SER A 240 -15.69 18.71 -15.57
N THR A 241 -14.40 19.09 -15.55
CA THR A 241 -13.89 20.36 -16.09
C THR A 241 -13.20 20.20 -17.44
N SER A 242 -13.23 19.01 -18.04
CA SER A 242 -12.65 18.71 -19.35
C SER A 242 -13.46 19.31 -20.51
N GLY A 243 -13.44 20.64 -20.61
CA GLY A 243 -13.90 21.44 -21.73
C GLY A 243 -12.89 22.57 -22.03
N PRO A 244 -13.17 23.44 -23.00
CA PRO A 244 -12.26 24.52 -23.44
C PRO A 244 -12.09 25.68 -22.42
N THR A 245 -12.38 25.44 -21.14
CA THR A 245 -12.45 26.44 -20.07
C THR A 245 -11.24 26.44 -19.12
N LEU A 246 -10.48 25.36 -19.04
CA LEU A 246 -9.25 25.31 -18.22
C LEU A 246 -8.05 25.87 -18.98
N THR A 247 -7.35 26.83 -18.36
CA THR A 247 -6.04 27.27 -18.85
C THR A 247 -4.96 26.22 -18.60
N HIS A 248 -3.88 26.24 -19.38
CA HIS A 248 -2.72 25.35 -19.21
C HIS A 248 -2.17 25.36 -17.77
N VAL A 249 -2.15 26.53 -17.12
CA VAL A 249 -1.68 26.70 -15.74
C VAL A 249 -2.60 25.94 -14.77
N GLN A 250 -3.91 26.18 -14.85
CA GLN A 250 -4.90 25.50 -13.99
C GLN A 250 -4.92 23.98 -14.21
N GLY A 251 -4.75 23.51 -15.46
CA GLY A 251 -4.62 22.09 -15.78
C GLY A 251 -3.37 21.45 -15.16
N LYS A 252 -2.22 22.14 -15.22
CA LYS A 252 -0.99 21.71 -14.56
C LYS A 252 -1.13 21.68 -13.04
N ASP A 253 -1.66 22.74 -12.43
CA ASP A 253 -1.86 22.83 -10.98
C ASP A 253 -2.81 21.76 -10.43
N LEU A 254 -3.80 21.34 -11.23
CA LEU A 254 -4.71 20.24 -10.89
C LEU A 254 -4.02 18.87 -11.01
N LEU A 255 -3.23 18.63 -12.06
CA LEU A 255 -2.43 17.39 -12.17
C LEU A 255 -1.33 17.28 -11.11
N ASP A 256 -0.65 18.38 -10.77
CA ASP A 256 0.34 18.40 -9.70
C ASP A 256 -0.32 18.12 -8.33
N ARG A 257 -1.55 18.62 -8.10
CA ARG A 257 -2.36 18.22 -6.91
C ARG A 257 -2.72 16.74 -6.92
N MET A 258 -3.07 16.17 -8.07
CA MET A 258 -3.36 14.73 -8.19
C MET A 258 -2.12 13.86 -7.93
N ILE A 259 -0.96 14.26 -8.43
CA ILE A 259 0.32 13.59 -8.15
C ILE A 259 0.62 13.64 -6.65
N GLU A 260 0.36 14.77 -6.00
CA GLU A 260 0.51 14.90 -4.55
C GLU A 260 -0.53 14.05 -3.78
N ALA A 261 -1.77 13.98 -4.24
CA ALA A 261 -2.77 13.06 -3.68
C ALA A 261 -2.34 11.59 -3.83
N ALA A 262 -1.75 11.23 -4.97
CA ALA A 262 -1.16 9.91 -5.20
C ALA A 262 0.05 9.65 -4.28
N ARG A 263 0.99 10.61 -4.11
CA ARG A 263 2.10 10.53 -3.15
C ARG A 263 1.58 10.21 -1.73
N ARG A 264 0.61 10.98 -1.24
CA ARG A 264 -0.04 10.73 0.06
C ARG A 264 -0.73 9.38 0.13
N PHE A 265 -1.37 8.94 -0.96
CA PHE A 265 -2.03 7.64 -1.03
C PHE A 265 -1.01 6.49 -0.94
N CYS A 266 0.19 6.65 -1.51
CA CYS A 266 1.31 5.72 -1.36
C CYS A 266 1.79 5.61 0.08
N LEU A 267 2.07 6.75 0.71
CA LEU A 267 2.57 6.82 2.09
C LEU A 267 1.54 6.32 3.11
N LYS A 268 0.24 6.63 2.90
CA LYS A 268 -0.85 6.30 3.83
C LYS A 268 -1.58 4.96 3.52
N SER A 269 -1.28 4.30 2.41
CA SER A 269 -1.86 2.98 2.05
C SER A 269 -0.78 1.98 1.59
N PRO A 270 0.27 1.75 2.41
CA PRO A 270 1.48 1.05 1.97
C PRO A 270 1.24 -0.37 1.43
N ILE A 271 0.16 -1.04 1.83
CA ILE A 271 -0.20 -2.38 1.33
C ILE A 271 -0.33 -2.44 -0.20
N LEU A 272 -0.84 -1.38 -0.84
CA LEU A 272 -1.02 -1.32 -2.29
C LEU A 272 0.31 -1.20 -3.05
N PHE A 273 1.34 -0.70 -2.38
CA PHE A 273 2.66 -0.40 -2.94
C PHE A 273 3.70 -1.44 -2.49
N ARG A 274 3.24 -2.58 -1.98
CA ARG A 274 4.04 -3.79 -1.82
C ARG A 274 3.95 -4.69 -3.03
N MET A 275 5.09 -5.23 -3.44
CA MET A 275 5.15 -6.20 -4.54
C MET A 275 4.37 -7.48 -4.20
N SER A 276 4.44 -7.94 -2.95
CA SER A 276 3.71 -9.10 -2.43
C SER A 276 2.19 -9.03 -2.63
N THR A 277 1.62 -7.81 -2.66
CA THR A 277 0.19 -7.57 -2.89
C THR A 277 -0.24 -7.75 -4.35
N ARG A 278 0.68 -7.66 -5.33
CA ARG A 278 0.33 -7.69 -6.77
C ARG A 278 -0.45 -8.95 -7.15
N ASN A 279 0.02 -10.12 -6.73
CA ASN A 279 -0.64 -11.41 -7.02
C ASN A 279 -2.06 -11.45 -6.44
N ARG A 280 -2.28 -10.95 -5.21
CA ARG A 280 -3.61 -10.87 -4.60
C ARG A 280 -4.58 -9.94 -5.34
N ILE A 281 -4.07 -8.93 -6.06
CA ILE A 281 -4.87 -8.05 -6.94
C ILE A 281 -5.15 -8.76 -8.27
N ILE A 282 -4.16 -9.45 -8.85
CA ILE A 282 -4.30 -10.21 -10.10
C ILE A 282 -5.43 -11.26 -9.97
N ASP A 283 -5.35 -12.09 -8.93
CA ASP A 283 -6.21 -13.27 -8.71
C ASP A 283 -7.63 -12.93 -8.19
N ALA A 284 -7.92 -11.65 -7.90
CA ALA A 284 -9.17 -11.25 -7.26
C ALA A 284 -10.37 -11.22 -8.22
N THR A 285 -11.53 -11.64 -7.73
CA THR A 285 -12.79 -11.67 -8.50
C THR A 285 -13.66 -10.43 -8.35
N ASP A 286 -13.63 -9.82 -7.16
CA ASP A 286 -14.18 -8.51 -6.79
C ASP A 286 -13.16 -7.88 -5.83
N ILE A 287 -12.79 -6.62 -6.04
CA ILE A 287 -11.90 -5.89 -5.12
C ILE A 287 -12.65 -4.71 -4.54
N ARG A 288 -12.56 -4.56 -3.22
CA ARG A 288 -13.18 -3.50 -2.43
C ARG A 288 -12.11 -2.72 -1.66
N TYR A 289 -12.02 -1.43 -1.93
CA TYR A 289 -11.10 -0.52 -1.27
C TYR A 289 -11.87 0.24 -0.18
N GLY A 290 -11.39 0.15 1.06
CA GLY A 290 -12.17 0.53 2.24
C GLY A 290 -11.35 0.73 3.50
N ILE A 291 -12.02 0.94 4.63
CA ILE A 291 -11.42 0.94 5.96
C ILE A 291 -11.94 -0.25 6.78
N ASP A 292 -11.05 -0.83 7.58
CA ASP A 292 -11.42 -1.75 8.67
C ASP A 292 -11.88 -0.92 9.87
N ASN A 293 -13.02 -1.29 10.48
CA ASN A 293 -13.49 -0.69 11.73
C ASN A 293 -14.10 -1.76 12.66
N GLU A 294 -14.36 -1.41 13.93
CA GLU A 294 -14.93 -2.32 14.94
C GLU A 294 -16.27 -2.97 14.51
N GLN A 295 -16.97 -2.39 13.54
CA GLN A 295 -18.27 -2.86 13.04
C GLN A 295 -18.18 -3.66 11.73
N GLY A 296 -17.01 -3.77 11.09
CA GLY A 296 -16.83 -4.43 9.80
C GLY A 296 -15.97 -3.62 8.82
N PHE A 297 -15.77 -4.16 7.62
CA PHE A 297 -15.08 -3.47 6.53
C PHE A 297 -16.03 -2.53 5.77
N GLN A 298 -15.76 -1.24 5.78
CA GLN A 298 -16.53 -0.23 5.04
C GLN A 298 -15.90 0.06 3.68
N THR A 299 -16.59 -0.30 2.60
CA THR A 299 -16.15 -0.04 1.21
C THR A 299 -16.38 1.43 0.81
N PHE A 300 -15.38 2.08 0.21
CA PHE A 300 -15.52 3.39 -0.43
C PHE A 300 -15.63 3.30 -1.96
N THR A 301 -14.81 2.45 -2.58
CA THR A 301 -14.89 2.17 -4.02
C THR A 301 -14.58 0.70 -4.30
N THR A 302 -15.04 0.24 -5.46
CA THR A 302 -14.77 -1.09 -6.00
C THR A 302 -13.83 -0.97 -7.19
N SER A 303 -13.21 -2.08 -7.58
CA SER A 303 -12.51 -2.22 -8.87
C SER A 303 -13.37 -1.74 -10.05
N LYS A 304 -14.66 -2.09 -10.09
CA LYS A 304 -15.63 -1.56 -11.08
C LYS A 304 -15.76 -0.04 -11.07
N GLY A 305 -15.87 0.57 -9.88
CA GLY A 305 -15.92 2.03 -9.75
C GLY A 305 -14.63 2.72 -10.24
N ILE A 306 -13.47 2.09 -10.06
CA ILE A 306 -12.19 2.55 -10.64
C ILE A 306 -12.20 2.39 -12.17
N GLN A 307 -12.71 1.26 -12.68
CA GLN A 307 -12.88 1.02 -14.12
C GLN A 307 -13.76 2.09 -14.78
N GLU A 308 -14.85 2.51 -14.15
CA GLU A 308 -15.72 3.57 -14.66
C GLU A 308 -15.02 4.94 -14.66
N LEU A 309 -14.25 5.26 -13.62
CA LEU A 309 -13.41 6.47 -13.59
C LEU A 309 -12.38 6.47 -14.74
N VAL A 310 -11.73 5.32 -14.99
CA VAL A 310 -10.83 5.14 -16.14
C VAL A 310 -11.58 5.39 -17.45
N MET A 311 -12.74 4.76 -17.66
CA MET A 311 -13.52 4.93 -18.90
C MET A 311 -13.96 6.37 -19.14
N MET A 312 -14.46 7.06 -18.12
CA MET A 312 -14.88 8.45 -18.23
C MET A 312 -13.71 9.42 -18.46
N SER A 313 -12.49 9.06 -18.04
CA SER A 313 -11.30 9.89 -18.24
C SER A 313 -10.85 10.06 -19.69
N SER A 314 -11.39 9.24 -20.61
CA SER A 314 -11.14 9.36 -22.04
C SER A 314 -11.57 10.71 -22.63
N SER A 315 -12.60 11.38 -22.08
CA SER A 315 -12.99 12.72 -22.55
C SER A 315 -11.85 13.72 -22.37
N TYR A 316 -11.22 13.72 -21.20
CA TYR A 316 -10.08 14.56 -20.90
C TYR A 316 -8.86 14.15 -21.72
N PHE A 317 -8.52 12.86 -21.80
CA PHE A 317 -7.37 12.42 -22.57
C PHE A 317 -7.47 12.76 -24.07
N ASN A 318 -8.65 12.58 -24.67
CA ASN A 318 -8.90 12.94 -26.06
C ASN A 318 -8.89 14.47 -26.27
N SER A 319 -9.20 15.27 -25.25
CA SER A 319 -8.99 16.73 -25.31
C SER A 319 -7.51 17.14 -25.33
N LEU A 320 -6.60 16.23 -24.94
CA LEU A 320 -5.14 16.38 -25.01
C LEU A 320 -4.53 15.72 -26.26
N ASP A 321 -5.31 15.50 -27.32
CA ASP A 321 -4.79 14.99 -28.60
C ASP A 321 -3.80 16.01 -29.23
N PRO A 322 -2.55 15.62 -29.58
CA PRO A 322 -1.62 16.51 -30.29
C PRO A 322 -2.15 17.02 -31.64
N SER A 323 -3.15 16.36 -32.22
CA SER A 323 -3.83 16.74 -33.46
C SER A 323 -4.88 17.84 -33.27
N ALA A 324 -5.24 18.18 -32.02
CA ALA A 324 -6.31 19.12 -31.72
C ALA A 324 -5.88 20.59 -31.95
N PRO A 325 -6.73 21.42 -32.60
CA PRO A 325 -6.39 22.82 -32.88
C PRO A 325 -6.23 23.63 -31.59
N GLY A 326 -5.06 24.26 -31.44
CA GLY A 326 -4.73 25.12 -30.28
C GLY A 326 -3.90 24.44 -29.17
N MET A 327 -3.56 23.15 -29.30
CA MET A 327 -2.67 22.48 -28.35
C MET A 327 -1.22 22.96 -28.47
N THR A 328 -0.56 23.16 -27.32
CA THR A 328 0.85 23.58 -27.25
C THR A 328 1.77 22.39 -27.00
N ASP A 329 3.01 22.49 -27.47
CA ASP A 329 4.10 21.54 -27.13
C ASP A 329 4.23 21.31 -25.62
N SER A 330 3.99 22.34 -24.80
CA SER A 330 4.04 22.23 -23.34
C SER A 330 2.95 21.32 -22.78
N THR A 331 1.75 21.30 -23.37
CA THR A 331 0.67 20.37 -22.97
C THR A 331 1.08 18.92 -23.23
N GLN A 332 1.69 18.64 -24.38
CA GLN A 332 2.14 17.29 -24.73
C GLN A 332 3.32 16.82 -23.88
N ARG A 333 4.23 17.73 -23.48
CA ARG A 333 5.41 17.40 -22.67
C ARG A 333 5.14 17.37 -21.16
N GLU A 334 4.22 18.20 -20.65
CA GLU A 334 4.02 18.34 -19.19
C GLU A 334 2.71 17.74 -18.67
N ILE A 335 1.59 17.88 -19.40
CA ILE A 335 0.24 17.55 -18.93
C ILE A 335 -0.09 16.09 -19.27
N ARG A 336 0.07 15.68 -20.53
CA ARG A 336 -0.23 14.33 -21.00
C ARG A 336 0.53 13.21 -20.24
N PRO A 337 1.84 13.32 -19.97
CA PRO A 337 2.56 12.25 -19.27
C PRO A 337 2.17 12.16 -17.78
N ARG A 338 1.94 13.30 -17.11
CA ARG A 338 1.41 13.37 -15.73
C ARG A 338 0.04 12.70 -15.62
N PHE A 339 -0.85 12.93 -16.57
CA PHE A 339 -2.15 12.27 -16.60
C PHE A 339 -2.00 10.74 -16.80
N LEU A 340 -1.13 10.30 -17.71
CA LEU A 340 -0.87 8.88 -17.95
C LEU A 340 -0.22 8.17 -16.74
N GLN A 341 0.59 8.86 -15.93
CA GLN A 341 1.05 8.35 -14.63
C GLN A 341 -0.11 8.05 -13.68
N MET A 342 -1.07 8.97 -13.56
CA MET A 342 -2.24 8.81 -12.71
C MET A 342 -3.21 7.73 -13.24
N LEU A 343 -3.35 7.62 -14.57
CA LEU A 343 -4.05 6.50 -15.22
C LEU A 343 -3.37 5.15 -14.89
N THR A 344 -2.04 5.08 -14.99
CA THR A 344 -1.25 3.88 -14.67
C THR A 344 -1.45 3.45 -13.21
N LEU A 345 -1.51 4.41 -12.28
CA LEU A 345 -1.87 4.14 -10.89
C LEU A 345 -3.27 3.52 -10.76
N LEU A 346 -4.30 4.08 -11.41
CA LEU A 346 -5.66 3.52 -11.36
C LEU A 346 -5.73 2.11 -11.97
N LEU A 347 -5.10 1.89 -13.13
CA LEU A 347 -5.03 0.58 -13.77
C LEU A 347 -4.36 -0.48 -12.88
N SER A 348 -3.39 -0.08 -12.05
CA SER A 348 -2.73 -0.99 -11.11
C SER A 348 -3.65 -1.51 -9.99
N LEU A 349 -4.81 -0.85 -9.76
CA LEU A 349 -5.83 -1.21 -8.77
C LEU A 349 -6.98 -2.06 -9.37
N LEU A 350 -6.77 -2.63 -10.55
CA LEU A 350 -7.74 -3.50 -11.20
C LEU A 350 -7.24 -4.96 -11.20
N ASN A 351 -8.17 -5.90 -11.03
CA ASN A 351 -7.89 -7.32 -11.22
C ASN A 351 -7.78 -7.66 -12.72
N ASP A 352 -7.34 -8.88 -13.04
CA ASP A 352 -7.13 -9.30 -14.42
C ASP A 352 -8.42 -9.32 -15.26
N ARG A 353 -9.55 -9.71 -14.64
CA ARG A 353 -10.86 -9.75 -15.26
C ARG A 353 -11.35 -8.36 -15.69
N ASP A 354 -11.25 -7.38 -14.81
CA ASP A 354 -11.72 -6.02 -15.06
C ASP A 354 -10.83 -5.32 -16.09
N LEU A 355 -9.50 -5.52 -16.04
CA LEU A 355 -8.57 -5.07 -17.10
C LEU A 355 -8.90 -5.71 -18.45
N SER A 356 -9.10 -7.03 -18.48
CA SER A 356 -9.49 -7.75 -19.70
C SER A 356 -10.77 -7.20 -20.32
N SER A 357 -11.75 -6.82 -19.48
CA SER A 357 -13.02 -6.25 -19.94
C SER A 357 -12.91 -4.84 -20.56
N MET A 358 -11.84 -4.10 -20.25
CA MET A 358 -11.55 -2.78 -20.85
C MET A 358 -10.41 -2.81 -21.88
N SER A 359 -9.94 -4.00 -22.26
CA SER A 359 -8.72 -4.17 -23.07
C SER A 359 -8.71 -3.38 -24.39
N GLU A 360 -9.72 -3.56 -25.24
CA GLU A 360 -9.87 -2.83 -26.50
C GLU A 360 -9.91 -1.31 -26.28
N PHE A 361 -10.61 -0.87 -25.23
CA PHE A 361 -10.75 0.54 -24.89
C PHE A 361 -9.40 1.15 -24.46
N VAL A 362 -8.65 0.45 -23.59
CA VAL A 362 -7.34 0.92 -23.12
C VAL A 362 -6.34 1.01 -24.27
N GLU A 363 -6.30 0.02 -25.16
CA GLU A 363 -5.43 0.02 -26.33
C GLU A 363 -5.80 1.15 -27.30
N ARG A 364 -7.09 1.27 -27.64
CA ARG A 364 -7.59 2.21 -28.64
C ARG A 364 -7.56 3.67 -28.18
N THR A 365 -7.83 3.93 -26.91
CA THR A 365 -7.87 5.31 -26.37
C THR A 365 -6.49 5.79 -25.91
N TYR A 366 -5.75 4.99 -25.13
CA TYR A 366 -4.50 5.46 -24.52
C TYR A 366 -3.23 4.97 -25.23
N GLY A 367 -3.33 4.03 -26.17
CA GLY A 367 -2.16 3.43 -26.82
C GLY A 367 -1.31 2.58 -25.87
N ILE A 368 -1.96 1.97 -24.86
CA ILE A 368 -1.31 1.09 -23.87
C ILE A 368 -1.70 -0.36 -24.18
N ASN A 369 -0.71 -1.25 -24.25
CA ASN A 369 -0.94 -2.69 -24.46
C ASN A 369 -1.74 -3.27 -23.26
N PRO A 370 -2.94 -3.81 -23.46
CA PRO A 370 -3.84 -4.17 -22.36
C PRO A 370 -3.52 -5.53 -21.72
N LYS A 371 -2.56 -6.29 -22.24
CA LYS A 371 -2.17 -7.59 -21.68
C LYS A 371 -1.59 -7.40 -20.28
N ARG A 372 -2.06 -8.18 -19.30
CA ARG A 372 -1.66 -8.06 -17.89
C ARG A 372 -0.14 -8.05 -17.67
N GLN A 373 0.58 -8.95 -18.32
CA GLN A 373 2.04 -9.05 -18.24
C GLN A 373 2.77 -7.77 -18.67
N GLU A 374 2.21 -7.05 -19.66
CA GLU A 374 2.77 -5.81 -20.21
C GLU A 374 2.39 -4.61 -19.31
N LEU A 375 1.19 -4.65 -18.73
CA LEU A 375 0.73 -3.71 -17.71
C LEU A 375 1.52 -3.84 -16.39
N GLU A 376 1.85 -5.05 -15.92
CA GLU A 376 2.71 -5.22 -14.74
C GLU A 376 4.12 -4.68 -14.96
N LEU A 377 4.66 -4.77 -16.17
CA LEU A 377 5.92 -4.10 -16.53
C LEU A 377 5.79 -2.57 -16.50
N LEU A 378 4.65 -2.03 -16.96
CA LEU A 378 4.36 -0.59 -16.86
C LEU A 378 4.22 -0.16 -15.39
N PHE A 379 3.51 -0.94 -14.57
CA PHE A 379 3.37 -0.68 -13.13
C PHE A 379 4.74 -0.75 -12.43
N CYS A 380 5.59 -1.73 -12.72
CA CYS A 380 6.92 -1.82 -12.15
C CYS A 380 7.80 -0.62 -12.54
N LYS A 381 7.72 -0.16 -13.78
CA LYS A 381 8.45 1.01 -14.28
C LYS A 381 7.96 2.32 -13.65
N VAL A 382 6.64 2.49 -13.54
CA VAL A 382 6.02 3.77 -13.19
C VAL A 382 5.79 3.92 -11.68
N ILE A 383 5.39 2.84 -11.00
CA ILE A 383 5.05 2.82 -9.58
C ILE A 383 6.21 2.20 -8.79
N PRO A 384 6.72 2.85 -7.72
CA PRO A 384 7.71 2.28 -6.81
C PRO A 384 7.08 1.21 -5.89
N LEU A 385 6.93 0.00 -6.40
CA LEU A 385 6.51 -1.19 -5.67
C LEU A 385 7.71 -1.74 -4.88
N THR A 386 7.53 -1.95 -3.57
CA THR A 386 8.62 -2.31 -2.64
C THR A 386 8.37 -3.65 -1.94
N SER A 387 9.39 -4.21 -1.29
CA SER A 387 9.25 -5.39 -0.42
C SER A 387 10.26 -5.35 0.72
N ILE A 388 9.92 -5.98 1.84
CA ILE A 388 10.82 -6.11 3.01
C ILE A 388 12.19 -6.74 2.67
N ASN A 389 12.23 -7.68 1.71
CA ASN A 389 13.45 -8.39 1.31
C ASN A 389 13.43 -8.83 -0.18
N PRO A 390 14.59 -9.23 -0.75
CA PRO A 390 14.67 -9.61 -2.17
C PRO A 390 13.99 -10.93 -2.54
N LYS A 391 13.80 -11.86 -1.59
CA LYS A 391 13.07 -13.12 -1.80
C LYS A 391 11.62 -12.81 -2.15
N VAL A 392 10.95 -12.04 -1.28
CA VAL A 392 9.55 -11.62 -1.44
C VAL A 392 9.38 -10.83 -2.74
N PHE A 393 10.31 -9.92 -3.03
CA PHE A 393 10.31 -9.15 -4.28
C PHE A 393 10.31 -10.05 -5.52
N LEU A 394 11.28 -10.97 -5.65
CA LEU A 394 11.36 -11.89 -6.80
C LEU A 394 10.20 -12.89 -6.85
N GLN A 395 9.76 -13.40 -5.71
CA GLN A 395 8.63 -14.34 -5.62
C GLN A 395 7.30 -13.72 -6.08
N ALA A 396 7.12 -12.40 -5.92
CA ALA A 396 5.93 -11.69 -6.40
C ALA A 396 6.10 -11.12 -7.82
N LEU A 397 7.31 -10.69 -8.19
CA LEU A 397 7.60 -10.10 -9.50
C LEU A 397 7.49 -11.09 -10.67
N ILE A 398 8.05 -12.29 -10.52
CA ILE A 398 8.09 -13.26 -11.62
C ILE A 398 6.69 -13.80 -11.98
N PRO A 399 5.79 -14.17 -11.04
CA PRO A 399 4.43 -14.57 -11.40
C PRO A 399 3.65 -13.43 -12.06
N ALA A 400 3.77 -12.19 -11.56
CA ALA A 400 3.08 -11.04 -12.14
C ALA A 400 3.48 -10.75 -13.61
N ILE A 401 4.74 -10.96 -13.99
CA ILE A 401 5.26 -10.62 -15.32
C ILE A 401 5.27 -11.81 -16.30
N ASP A 402 5.59 -13.01 -15.83
CA ASP A 402 5.74 -14.21 -16.66
C ASP A 402 4.57 -15.19 -16.55
N ASP A 403 3.63 -15.00 -15.62
CA ASP A 403 2.54 -15.95 -15.30
C ASP A 403 3.07 -17.35 -14.92
N ILE A 404 4.11 -17.39 -14.08
CA ILE A 404 4.76 -18.61 -13.62
C ILE A 404 4.76 -18.66 -12.09
N ASN A 405 3.93 -19.54 -11.54
CA ASN A 405 3.96 -19.90 -10.13
C ASN A 405 5.26 -20.65 -9.80
N PHE A 406 6.04 -20.08 -8.88
CA PHE A 406 7.29 -20.67 -8.39
C PHE A 406 7.57 -20.21 -6.95
N THR A 407 8.43 -20.95 -6.24
CA THR A 407 8.80 -20.61 -4.85
C THR A 407 10.31 -20.69 -4.69
N ILE A 408 10.95 -19.54 -4.43
CA ILE A 408 12.38 -19.51 -4.12
C ILE A 408 12.61 -20.03 -2.70
N ARG A 409 13.28 -21.18 -2.57
CA ARG A 409 13.70 -21.77 -1.28
C ARG A 409 15.15 -21.47 -0.89
N ASP A 410 15.96 -21.04 -1.86
CA ASP A 410 17.42 -20.93 -1.75
C ASP A 410 17.88 -19.60 -2.33
N SER A 411 18.56 -18.80 -1.51
CA SER A 411 19.02 -17.46 -1.85
C SER A 411 20.15 -17.45 -2.89
N SER A 412 20.91 -18.53 -3.03
CA SER A 412 21.96 -18.64 -4.05
C SER A 412 21.42 -18.51 -5.48
N LYS A 413 20.11 -18.75 -5.67
CA LYS A 413 19.45 -18.76 -6.98
C LYS A 413 18.87 -17.41 -7.40
N TYR A 414 18.90 -16.37 -6.57
CA TYR A 414 18.33 -15.05 -6.92
C TYR A 414 18.91 -14.51 -8.23
N LYS A 415 20.24 -14.59 -8.39
CA LYS A 415 20.95 -14.16 -9.61
C LYS A 415 20.46 -14.92 -10.85
N GLN A 416 20.35 -16.26 -10.78
CA GLN A 416 19.87 -17.07 -11.90
C GLN A 416 18.41 -16.75 -12.28
N HIS A 417 17.54 -16.52 -11.28
CA HIS A 417 16.14 -16.13 -11.53
C HIS A 417 16.04 -14.74 -12.19
N TRP A 418 16.84 -13.78 -11.73
CA TRP A 418 16.93 -12.44 -12.31
C TRP A 418 17.45 -12.44 -13.76
N GLU A 419 18.55 -13.15 -14.03
CA GLU A 419 19.11 -13.31 -15.38
C GLU A 419 18.13 -14.00 -16.34
N THR A 420 17.32 -14.94 -15.82
CA THR A 420 16.27 -15.61 -16.60
C THR A 420 15.11 -14.66 -16.93
N LEU A 421 14.68 -13.84 -15.97
CA LEU A 421 13.65 -12.82 -16.17
C LEU A 421 14.10 -11.79 -17.22
N LEU A 422 15.25 -11.15 -17.05
CA LEU A 422 15.75 -10.15 -18.00
C LEU A 422 15.93 -10.73 -19.42
N TRP A 423 16.32 -12.00 -19.53
CA TRP A 423 16.41 -12.69 -20.82
C TRP A 423 15.05 -12.97 -21.48
N ARG A 424 14.01 -13.26 -20.69
CA ARG A 424 12.63 -13.37 -21.21
C ARG A 424 12.08 -12.00 -21.63
N LEU A 425 12.37 -10.95 -20.86
CA LEU A 425 12.00 -9.57 -21.20
C LEU A 425 12.62 -9.11 -22.52
N ALA A 426 13.89 -9.41 -22.77
CA ALA A 426 14.53 -9.12 -24.06
C ALA A 426 13.89 -9.86 -25.25
N ARG A 427 13.33 -11.07 -25.05
CA ARG A 427 12.51 -11.75 -26.09
C ARG A 427 11.16 -11.06 -26.34
N LYS A 428 10.61 -10.35 -25.35
CA LYS A 428 9.43 -9.47 -25.49
C LYS A 428 9.80 -8.07 -26.03
N GLY A 429 11.07 -7.81 -26.37
CA GLY A 429 11.54 -6.51 -26.88
C GLY A 429 11.84 -5.47 -25.80
N TYR A 430 11.96 -5.89 -24.54
CA TYR A 430 12.31 -5.03 -23.41
C TYR A 430 13.79 -5.12 -23.04
N LEU A 431 14.47 -3.98 -22.92
CA LEU A 431 15.84 -3.89 -22.41
C LEU A 431 15.90 -3.06 -21.14
N LEU A 432 16.71 -3.49 -20.18
CA LEU A 432 17.00 -2.72 -18.98
C LEU A 432 18.39 -2.06 -19.10
N PRO A 433 18.48 -0.72 -19.22
CA PRO A 433 19.74 0.00 -19.21
C PRO A 433 20.50 -0.17 -17.89
N GLY A 434 21.81 -0.38 -17.97
CA GLY A 434 22.72 -0.48 -16.82
C GLY A 434 23.95 0.43 -17.00
N SER A 435 24.49 0.91 -15.88
CA SER A 435 25.77 1.59 -15.81
C SER A 435 26.95 0.64 -16.06
N LEU A 436 28.16 1.19 -16.08
CA LEU A 436 29.40 0.43 -16.13
C LEU A 436 29.58 -0.54 -14.93
N GLU A 437 29.02 -0.22 -13.75
CA GLU A 437 29.02 -1.11 -12.57
C GLU A 437 27.90 -2.16 -12.62
N ASP A 438 26.78 -1.85 -13.26
CA ASP A 438 25.62 -2.76 -13.41
C ASP A 438 25.91 -3.89 -14.42
N LEU A 439 26.83 -3.69 -15.36
CA LEU A 439 27.09 -4.57 -16.51
C LEU A 439 28.40 -5.37 -16.37
N GLY A 440 28.64 -6.27 -17.34
CA GLY A 440 29.88 -7.08 -17.38
C GLY A 440 29.70 -8.59 -17.17
N HIS A 441 28.47 -9.11 -17.20
CA HIS A 441 28.22 -10.56 -17.07
C HIS A 441 28.95 -11.39 -18.16
N PRO A 442 29.81 -12.38 -17.82
CA PRO A 442 30.77 -13.00 -18.75
C PRO A 442 30.19 -13.65 -20.01
N HIS A 443 28.94 -14.08 -19.97
CA HIS A 443 28.28 -14.73 -21.10
C HIS A 443 27.22 -13.86 -21.79
N ARG A 444 26.83 -12.74 -21.18
CA ARG A 444 25.69 -11.90 -21.59
C ARG A 444 25.89 -10.46 -21.08
N SER A 445 26.88 -9.73 -21.60
CA SER A 445 27.34 -8.48 -20.97
C SER A 445 26.28 -7.38 -20.82
N TRP A 446 25.21 -7.45 -21.62
CA TRP A 446 24.04 -6.57 -21.58
C TRP A 446 23.07 -6.80 -20.41
N ILE A 447 23.18 -7.93 -19.71
CA ILE A 447 22.31 -8.23 -18.56
C ILE A 447 22.82 -7.47 -17.33
N VAL A 448 21.99 -6.57 -16.81
CA VAL A 448 22.15 -5.93 -15.50
C VAL A 448 22.30 -7.00 -14.42
N MET A 449 23.44 -6.98 -13.74
CA MET A 449 23.78 -7.96 -12.72
C MET A 449 22.89 -7.82 -11.48
N TRP A 450 22.72 -8.94 -10.78
CA TRP A 450 22.06 -8.92 -9.48
C TRP A 450 23.03 -8.40 -8.40
N PRO A 451 22.72 -7.31 -7.68
CA PRO A 451 23.61 -6.74 -6.67
C PRO A 451 23.63 -7.60 -5.39
N ASP A 452 24.75 -7.59 -4.66
CA ASP A 452 24.97 -8.42 -3.46
C ASP A 452 23.91 -8.19 -2.35
N VAL A 453 23.45 -6.94 -2.19
CA VAL A 453 22.41 -6.55 -1.20
C VAL A 453 20.99 -6.97 -1.64
N GLY A 454 20.84 -7.31 -2.93
CA GLY A 454 19.61 -7.72 -3.61
C GLY A 454 18.62 -6.58 -3.88
N ILE A 455 17.83 -6.74 -4.94
CA ILE A 455 16.80 -5.76 -5.34
C ILE A 455 15.53 -5.96 -4.50
N ARG A 456 14.98 -4.86 -3.97
CA ARG A 456 13.78 -4.85 -3.11
C ARG A 456 12.70 -3.87 -3.58
N SER A 457 12.88 -3.29 -4.76
CA SER A 457 12.07 -2.19 -5.27
C SER A 457 12.01 -2.26 -6.80
N SER A 458 10.83 -2.00 -7.36
CA SER A 458 10.62 -1.89 -8.80
C SER A 458 11.26 -0.65 -9.41
N THR A 459 11.81 0.27 -8.61
CA THR A 459 12.67 1.38 -9.09
C THR A 459 13.81 0.89 -9.99
N ALA A 460 14.26 -0.37 -9.84
CA ALA A 460 15.18 -1.02 -10.76
C ALA A 460 14.68 -1.06 -12.22
N PHE A 461 13.37 -1.00 -12.47
CA PHE A 461 12.73 -0.95 -13.79
C PHE A 461 12.44 0.47 -14.30
N GLY A 462 12.76 1.54 -13.55
CA GLY A 462 12.45 2.92 -13.97
C GLY A 462 13.04 3.31 -15.33
N ARG A 463 14.18 2.68 -15.71
CA ARG A 463 14.88 2.88 -16.99
C ARG A 463 14.42 1.94 -18.11
N LEU A 464 13.60 0.93 -17.81
CA LEU A 464 13.21 -0.14 -18.74
C LEU A 464 12.70 0.43 -20.07
N GLN A 465 13.33 0.02 -21.18
CA GLN A 465 12.97 0.45 -22.53
C GLN A 465 12.19 -0.64 -23.26
N LEU A 466 11.16 -0.26 -23.99
CA LEU A 466 10.40 -1.12 -24.90
C LEU A 466 10.61 -0.68 -26.35
N HIS A 467 10.84 -1.63 -27.25
CA HIS A 467 11.09 -1.39 -28.68
C HIS A 467 9.85 -0.90 -29.47
N GLY A 468 8.67 -1.47 -29.22
CA GLY A 468 7.58 -1.53 -30.21
C GLY A 468 7.05 -0.18 -30.72
N GLU A 469 6.68 -0.15 -32.01
CA GLU A 469 6.34 1.06 -32.77
C GLU A 469 5.13 1.85 -32.23
N LYS A 470 4.10 1.15 -31.73
CA LYS A 470 2.94 1.78 -31.07
C LYS A 470 3.18 2.10 -29.59
N THR A 471 4.27 1.61 -29.02
CA THR A 471 4.53 1.58 -27.58
C THR A 471 5.63 2.55 -27.13
N SER A 472 5.95 3.57 -27.93
CA SER A 472 6.76 4.70 -27.44
C SER A 472 6.09 5.36 -26.21
N THR A 473 4.75 5.34 -26.16
CA THR A 473 3.90 5.69 -25.02
C THR A 473 4.34 5.06 -23.69
N PHE A 474 4.67 3.75 -23.67
CA PHE A 474 5.19 3.05 -22.50
C PHE A 474 6.50 3.67 -21.99
N ASN A 475 7.29 4.23 -22.90
CA ASN A 475 8.54 4.89 -22.57
C ASN A 475 8.34 6.35 -22.18
N GLU A 476 7.44 7.06 -22.84
CA GLU A 476 7.11 8.47 -22.58
C GLU A 476 6.47 8.71 -21.20
N ILE A 477 5.86 7.69 -20.57
CA ILE A 477 5.37 7.79 -19.19
C ILE A 477 6.57 7.77 -18.21
N PRO A 478 6.83 8.86 -17.45
CA PRO A 478 7.92 8.89 -16.49
C PRO A 478 7.56 8.11 -15.22
N GLN A 479 8.57 7.78 -14.42
CA GLN A 479 8.34 7.19 -13.10
C GLN A 479 7.63 8.18 -12.16
N CYS A 480 6.65 7.70 -11.39
CA CYS A 480 6.06 8.45 -10.29
C CYS A 480 7.07 8.63 -9.15
N GLN A 481 7.50 9.87 -8.90
CA GLN A 481 8.31 10.19 -7.73
C GLN A 481 7.41 10.27 -6.48
N PHE A 482 7.22 9.11 -5.83
CA PHE A 482 6.52 8.99 -4.54
C PHE A 482 7.45 8.95 -3.33
N HIS A 483 8.77 8.94 -3.56
CA HIS A 483 9.81 9.00 -2.53
C HIS A 483 10.82 10.09 -2.87
N TYR A 484 11.53 10.58 -1.85
CA TYR A 484 12.63 11.53 -2.02
C TYR A 484 13.86 10.87 -2.62
N GLU A 485 14.63 11.63 -3.39
CA GLU A 485 15.95 11.19 -3.83
C GLU A 485 16.85 11.01 -2.58
N PRO A 486 17.40 9.82 -2.33
CA PRO A 486 18.21 9.58 -1.14
C PRO A 486 19.48 10.44 -1.19
N GLY A 487 19.71 11.23 -0.14
CA GLY A 487 20.81 12.18 -0.05
C GLY A 487 20.43 13.66 -0.22
N LEU A 488 19.15 13.98 -0.46
CA LEU A 488 18.66 15.35 -0.32
C LEU A 488 18.92 15.86 1.11
N LYS A 489 19.42 17.10 1.24
CA LYS A 489 19.68 17.76 2.54
C LYS A 489 18.50 18.59 3.03
N THR A 490 17.73 19.12 2.10
CA THR A 490 16.55 19.96 2.34
C THR A 490 15.49 19.63 1.30
N LEU A 491 14.23 19.76 1.70
CA LEU A 491 13.06 19.62 0.85
C LEU A 491 12.20 20.88 0.97
N THR A 492 11.86 21.51 -0.15
CA THR A 492 10.88 22.60 -0.15
C THR A 492 9.46 22.04 -0.14
N VAL A 493 8.62 22.57 0.74
CA VAL A 493 7.21 22.19 0.93
C VAL A 493 6.32 23.42 0.99
N LEU A 494 5.12 23.31 0.42
CA LEU A 494 4.02 24.24 0.65
C LEU A 494 3.21 23.70 1.83
N LEU A 495 3.00 24.49 2.88
CA LEU A 495 2.15 24.11 4.01
C LEU A 495 0.69 24.55 3.77
N THR A 496 -0.26 24.05 4.56
CA THR A 496 -1.70 24.32 4.39
C THR A 496 -2.12 25.78 4.65
N ASN A 497 -1.24 26.62 5.19
CA ASN A 497 -1.41 28.08 5.21
C ASN A 497 -1.08 28.75 3.85
N SER A 498 -0.71 27.98 2.83
CA SER A 498 -0.30 28.44 1.48
C SER A 498 1.05 29.16 1.42
N GLU A 499 1.88 29.04 2.45
CA GLU A 499 3.24 29.56 2.51
C GLU A 499 4.28 28.45 2.25
N SER A 500 5.46 28.83 1.75
CA SER A 500 6.54 27.89 1.39
C SER A 500 7.61 27.82 2.47
N TYR A 501 8.01 26.60 2.82
CA TYR A 501 9.00 26.29 3.84
C TYR A 501 10.01 25.26 3.32
N THR A 502 11.12 25.11 4.03
CA THR A 502 12.09 24.02 3.85
C THR A 502 12.14 23.16 5.10
N ILE A 503 12.22 21.85 4.90
CA ILE A 503 12.29 20.83 5.96
C ILE A 503 13.40 19.82 5.67
N HIS A 504 13.79 19.02 6.67
CA HIS A 504 14.63 17.86 6.43
C HIS A 504 13.82 16.74 5.75
N PRO A 505 14.31 16.07 4.70
CA PRO A 505 13.54 15.04 3.99
C PRO A 505 13.05 13.89 4.89
N ASP A 506 13.87 13.45 5.84
CA ASP A 506 13.52 12.37 6.78
C ASP A 506 12.32 12.71 7.69
N ASP A 507 12.05 14.01 7.90
CA ASP A 507 10.91 14.45 8.70
C ASP A 507 9.61 14.58 7.90
N HIS A 508 9.67 14.56 6.56
CA HIS A 508 8.49 14.68 5.71
C HIS A 508 7.38 13.70 6.12
N ASP A 509 7.72 12.41 6.26
CA ASP A 509 6.73 11.37 6.54
C ASP A 509 6.19 11.48 7.97
N ARG A 510 7.03 11.88 8.92
CA ARG A 510 6.65 12.11 10.33
C ARG A 510 5.71 13.31 10.46
N ILE A 511 5.96 14.38 9.69
CA ILE A 511 5.12 15.57 9.59
C ILE A 511 3.80 15.22 8.89
N SER A 512 3.84 14.59 7.71
CA SER A 512 2.67 14.21 6.90
C SER A 512 1.74 13.19 7.55
N THR A 513 2.26 12.33 8.44
CA THR A 513 1.47 11.37 9.23
C THR A 513 0.96 11.95 10.56
N LEU A 514 1.29 13.21 10.90
CA LEU A 514 1.04 13.80 12.22
C LEU A 514 1.55 12.90 13.35
N THR A 515 2.80 12.46 13.24
CA THR A 515 3.53 11.79 14.31
C THR A 515 3.94 12.84 15.34
N ALA A 516 3.64 12.59 16.62
CA ALA A 516 3.92 13.55 17.70
C ALA A 516 5.42 13.86 17.80
N GLY A 517 5.75 15.15 17.93
CA GLY A 517 7.13 15.63 17.87
C GLY A 517 7.21 17.14 17.61
N HIS A 518 8.42 17.68 17.72
CA HIS A 518 8.75 19.03 17.27
C HIS A 518 9.67 18.91 16.05
N PHE A 519 9.42 19.73 15.05
CA PHE A 519 10.14 19.73 13.78
C PHE A 519 10.51 21.16 13.41
N ASP A 520 11.74 21.40 13.00
CA ASP A 520 12.19 22.71 12.57
C ASP A 520 11.81 22.91 11.09
N VAL A 521 11.11 24.01 10.79
CA VAL A 521 10.73 24.38 9.42
C VAL A 521 11.23 25.79 9.13
N THR A 522 11.99 25.96 8.05
CA THR A 522 12.58 27.27 7.71
C THR A 522 11.79 27.91 6.59
N SER A 523 11.18 29.07 6.83
CA SER A 523 10.39 29.83 5.85
C SER A 523 11.25 30.22 4.64
N CYS A 524 10.67 30.12 3.43
CA CYS A 524 11.37 30.48 2.19
C CYS A 524 11.41 31.99 1.92
N GLU A 525 10.57 32.80 2.56
CA GLU A 525 10.47 34.24 2.27
C GLU A 525 11.49 35.08 3.06
N ASP A 526 11.67 34.77 4.33
CA ASP A 526 12.47 35.53 5.30
C ASP A 526 13.61 34.70 5.95
N ALA A 527 13.74 33.42 5.57
CA ALA A 527 14.66 32.45 6.15
C ALA A 527 14.51 32.26 7.67
N SER A 528 13.35 32.59 8.25
CA SER A 528 13.11 32.41 9.68
C SER A 528 12.84 30.93 10.02
N ILE A 529 13.41 30.47 11.13
CA ILE A 529 13.17 29.13 11.66
C ILE A 529 11.90 29.19 12.52
N CYS A 530 10.87 28.49 12.07
CA CYS A 530 9.61 28.27 12.78
C CYS A 530 9.57 26.85 13.37
N GLY A 531 8.91 26.69 14.51
CA GLY A 531 8.72 25.38 15.14
C GLY A 531 7.40 24.76 14.73
N LEU A 532 7.40 23.58 14.13
CA LEU A 532 6.18 22.82 13.84
C LEU A 532 5.95 21.77 14.92
N LEU A 533 4.92 21.99 15.76
CA LEU A 533 4.56 21.09 16.86
C LEU A 533 3.42 20.15 16.45
N ASN A 534 3.74 18.86 16.31
CA ASN A 534 2.74 17.81 16.22
C ASN A 534 2.39 17.32 17.63
N SER A 535 1.11 17.41 18.00
CA SER A 535 0.60 17.05 19.33
C SER A 535 -0.56 16.05 19.25
N GLU A 536 -0.60 15.11 20.19
CA GLU A 536 -1.64 14.07 20.32
C GLU A 536 -2.52 14.34 21.55
N VAL A 537 -3.84 14.26 21.38
CA VAL A 537 -4.84 14.38 22.47
C VAL A 537 -5.75 13.15 22.46
N VAL A 538 -5.80 12.40 23.55
CA VAL A 538 -6.73 11.25 23.70
C VAL A 538 -8.14 11.78 23.95
N LEU A 539 -9.07 11.49 23.04
CA LEU A 539 -10.46 11.96 23.11
C LEU A 539 -11.34 11.11 24.03
N ASN A 540 -11.14 9.78 24.02
CA ASN A 540 -12.03 8.83 24.70
C ASN A 540 -11.51 8.37 26.07
N ARG A 541 -10.75 9.23 26.77
CA ARG A 541 -10.19 8.92 28.09
C ARG A 541 -11.27 8.78 29.16
N ASP A 542 -12.22 9.72 29.22
CA ASP A 542 -13.27 9.71 30.25
C ASP A 542 -14.26 8.54 30.05
N ILE A 543 -14.66 8.18 28.83
CA ILE A 543 -15.52 7.01 28.58
C ILE A 543 -14.83 5.69 28.96
N ASN A 544 -13.53 5.53 28.71
CA ASN A 544 -12.79 4.34 29.13
C ASN A 544 -12.69 4.23 30.66
N GLU A 545 -12.54 5.35 31.37
CA GLU A 545 -12.59 5.36 32.83
C GLU A 545 -14.01 5.09 33.36
N ALA A 546 -15.06 5.59 32.69
CA ALA A 546 -16.44 5.22 33.00
C ALA A 546 -16.67 3.70 32.85
N ILE A 547 -16.23 3.10 31.74
CA ILE A 547 -16.29 1.65 31.49
C ILE A 547 -15.58 0.88 32.60
N ARG A 548 -14.39 1.34 33.04
CA ARG A 548 -13.64 0.74 34.15
C ARG A 548 -14.45 0.74 35.45
N VAL A 549 -15.07 1.87 35.80
CA VAL A 549 -15.90 2.00 37.01
C VAL A 549 -17.18 1.14 36.90
N ILE A 550 -17.80 1.08 35.71
CA ILE A 550 -18.95 0.21 35.43
C ILE A 550 -18.58 -1.26 35.63
N ASN A 551 -17.44 -1.72 35.12
CA ASN A 551 -16.96 -3.10 35.30
C ASN A 551 -16.71 -3.46 36.77
N VAL A 552 -16.19 -2.54 37.58
CA VAL A 552 -16.07 -2.74 39.04
C VAL A 552 -17.45 -2.94 39.68
N ALA A 553 -18.45 -2.13 39.28
CA ALA A 553 -19.82 -2.26 39.77
C ALA A 553 -20.50 -3.57 39.32
N ILE A 554 -20.28 -4.00 38.06
CA ILE A 554 -20.75 -5.28 37.50
C ILE A 554 -20.19 -6.47 38.26
N ARG A 555 -18.86 -6.53 38.44
CA ARG A 555 -18.20 -7.62 39.18
C ARG A 555 -18.73 -7.73 40.61
N GLN A 556 -18.95 -6.60 41.29
CA GLN A 556 -19.52 -6.56 42.64
C GLN A 556 -21.01 -6.95 42.68
N PHE A 557 -21.78 -6.61 41.64
CA PHE A 557 -23.16 -7.06 41.49
C PHE A 557 -23.22 -8.59 41.26
N ASN A 558 -22.48 -9.10 40.28
CA ASN A 558 -22.42 -10.52 39.95
C ASN A 558 -21.97 -11.37 41.15
N ALA A 559 -20.98 -10.91 41.93
CA ALA A 559 -20.51 -11.57 43.15
C ALA A 559 -21.55 -11.60 44.30
N ARG A 560 -22.59 -10.76 44.25
CA ARG A 560 -23.70 -10.75 45.22
C ARG A 560 -24.94 -11.47 44.71
N SER A 561 -25.17 -11.43 43.40
CA SER A 561 -26.28 -12.11 42.72
C SER A 561 -26.04 -13.61 42.54
N THR A 562 -24.78 -14.06 42.58
CA THR A 562 -24.43 -15.49 42.62
C THR A 562 -24.61 -16.06 44.04
N PRO A 563 -25.37 -17.17 44.23
CA PRO A 563 -25.60 -17.73 45.54
C PRO A 563 -24.33 -18.41 46.09
N SER A 564 -23.88 -18.00 47.28
CA SER A 564 -22.76 -18.69 47.94
C SER A 564 -23.15 -20.12 48.33
N GLY A 565 -22.18 -21.04 48.24
CA GLY A 565 -22.40 -22.49 48.33
C GLY A 565 -22.99 -23.04 49.64
N LYS A 566 -23.30 -22.19 50.62
CA LYS A 566 -23.97 -22.55 51.88
C LYS A 566 -25.51 -22.41 51.83
N SER A 567 -26.08 -21.89 50.73
CA SER A 567 -27.54 -21.62 50.61
C SER A 567 -28.28 -22.51 49.58
N VAL A 568 -27.56 -23.40 48.88
CA VAL A 568 -28.12 -24.22 47.78
C VAL A 568 -29.25 -25.16 48.26
N THR A 569 -29.19 -25.63 49.50
CA THR A 569 -30.20 -26.54 50.08
C THR A 569 -31.53 -25.85 50.46
N ARG A 570 -31.61 -24.51 50.46
CA ARG A 570 -32.89 -23.79 50.69
C ARG A 570 -33.48 -23.12 49.44
N SER A 571 -32.71 -22.95 48.36
CA SER A 571 -33.23 -22.32 47.12
C SER A 571 -34.06 -23.26 46.25
N LEU A 572 -33.87 -24.57 46.33
CA LEU A 572 -34.55 -25.58 45.50
C LEU A 572 -36.09 -25.64 45.67
N LEU A 573 -36.65 -25.00 46.71
CA LEU A 573 -38.10 -24.96 46.99
C LEU A 573 -38.83 -23.71 46.47
N ARG A 574 -38.15 -22.79 45.78
CA ARG A 574 -38.80 -21.66 45.09
C ARG A 574 -38.26 -21.53 43.68
N LYS A 575 -39.14 -21.58 42.68
CA LYS A 575 -38.89 -21.09 41.31
C LYS A 575 -38.53 -19.60 41.38
N ARG A 576 -37.26 -19.28 41.60
CA ARG A 576 -36.69 -17.95 41.32
C ARG A 576 -36.13 -17.97 39.90
N ALA A 577 -36.30 -16.84 39.20
CA ALA A 577 -35.66 -16.60 37.92
C ALA A 577 -34.14 -16.82 38.03
N GLU A 578 -33.53 -17.16 36.90
CA GLU A 578 -32.07 -17.33 36.79
C GLU A 578 -31.34 -16.08 37.32
N PRO A 579 -30.17 -16.25 37.96
CA PRO A 579 -29.43 -15.12 38.48
C PRO A 579 -29.03 -14.19 37.33
N LEU A 580 -29.48 -12.94 37.40
CA LEU A 580 -29.12 -11.92 36.41
C LEU A 580 -27.60 -11.66 36.51
N VAL A 581 -26.86 -12.07 35.48
CA VAL A 581 -25.42 -11.85 35.35
C VAL A 581 -25.19 -10.83 34.24
N PHE A 582 -24.52 -9.72 34.55
CA PHE A 582 -24.12 -8.75 33.55
C PHE A 582 -22.73 -9.09 33.00
N PRO A 583 -22.48 -9.03 31.68
CA PRO A 583 -21.14 -9.16 31.13
C PRO A 583 -20.31 -7.91 31.42
N ASP A 584 -19.01 -8.06 31.62
CA ASP A 584 -18.07 -6.92 31.62
C ASP A 584 -18.11 -6.22 30.25
N LEU A 585 -18.00 -4.89 30.24
CA LEU A 585 -17.81 -4.07 29.04
C LEU A 585 -16.34 -4.10 28.60
N GLU A 586 -16.11 -4.19 27.29
CA GLU A 586 -14.79 -3.96 26.71
C GLU A 586 -14.40 -2.49 26.81
N ALA A 587 -13.10 -2.22 26.98
CA ALA A 587 -12.55 -0.89 26.81
C ALA A 587 -12.58 -0.49 25.33
N ALA A 588 -12.97 0.75 25.04
CA ALA A 588 -12.96 1.31 23.69
C ALA A 588 -11.51 1.49 23.20
N ALA A 589 -11.26 1.15 21.92
CA ALA A 589 -9.98 1.41 21.24
C ALA A 589 -9.54 2.87 21.40
N ARG A 590 -8.24 3.15 21.53
CA ARG A 590 -7.71 4.49 21.86
C ARG A 590 -7.99 5.45 20.71
N LEU A 591 -8.92 6.38 20.92
CA LEU A 591 -9.27 7.41 19.94
C LEU A 591 -8.50 8.69 20.26
N THR A 592 -7.64 9.14 19.35
CA THR A 592 -6.85 10.37 19.52
C THR A 592 -7.04 11.36 18.39
N ARG A 593 -6.93 12.65 18.73
CA ARG A 593 -6.87 13.77 17.81
C ARG A 593 -5.43 14.26 17.76
N ASN A 594 -4.82 14.15 16.59
CA ASN A 594 -3.45 14.56 16.31
C ASN A 594 -3.53 15.87 15.54
N GLN A 595 -2.75 16.89 15.92
CA GLN A 595 -2.77 18.20 15.25
C GLN A 595 -1.36 18.73 15.02
N ALA A 596 -1.16 19.40 13.89
CA ALA A 596 0.03 20.20 13.59
C ALA A 596 -0.24 21.67 13.92
N VAL A 597 0.64 22.29 14.70
CA VAL A 597 0.57 23.71 15.08
C VAL A 597 1.89 24.40 14.74
N LEU A 598 1.83 25.45 13.93
CA LEU A 598 2.99 26.27 13.60
C LEU A 598 3.24 27.31 14.70
N GLN A 599 4.46 27.37 15.22
CA GLN A 599 4.92 28.28 16.26
C GLN A 599 5.89 29.32 15.66
N PRO A 600 5.83 30.59 16.09
CA PRO A 600 5.12 31.10 17.27
C PRO A 600 3.63 31.46 17.05
N ALA A 601 3.14 31.50 15.81
CA ALA A 601 1.80 32.01 15.48
C ALA A 601 0.63 31.24 16.13
N GLY A 602 0.81 29.97 16.48
CA GLY A 602 -0.25 29.11 17.03
C GLY A 602 -1.24 28.58 15.98
N THR A 603 -0.95 28.77 14.70
CA THR A 603 -1.82 28.39 13.59
C THR A 603 -1.92 26.86 13.47
N ILE A 604 -3.15 26.33 13.54
CA ILE A 604 -3.40 24.88 13.34
C ILE A 604 -3.41 24.60 11.84
N LEU A 605 -2.41 23.86 11.35
CA LEU A 605 -2.25 23.52 9.94
C LEU A 605 -3.08 22.29 9.53
N ALA A 606 -3.16 21.28 10.40
CA ALA A 606 -3.82 20.01 10.10
C ALA A 606 -4.31 19.29 11.36
N VAL A 607 -5.30 18.42 11.18
CA VAL A 607 -5.87 17.56 12.23
C VAL A 607 -6.24 16.19 11.65
N ALA A 608 -5.70 15.11 12.21
CA ALA A 608 -6.12 13.74 11.91
C ALA A 608 -6.65 13.04 13.17
N TYR A 609 -7.71 12.25 13.02
CA TYR A 609 -8.26 11.40 14.08
C TYR A 609 -7.71 9.99 13.89
N LYS A 610 -7.21 9.37 14.96
CA LYS A 610 -6.60 8.03 14.93
C LYS A 610 -7.30 7.10 15.93
N LEU A 611 -7.65 5.89 15.50
CA LEU A 611 -8.21 4.83 16.37
C LEU A 611 -7.17 3.70 16.50
N ASP A 612 -6.66 3.48 17.71
CA ASP A 612 -5.48 2.64 18.01
C ASP A 612 -4.30 2.88 17.03
N GLY A 613 -4.13 4.14 16.59
CA GLY A 613 -3.10 4.58 15.64
C GLY A 613 -3.55 4.74 14.19
N LYS A 614 -4.63 4.05 13.76
CA LYS A 614 -5.12 4.08 12.37
C LYS A 614 -5.92 5.35 12.07
N ASN A 615 -5.58 6.06 11.00
CA ASN A 615 -6.28 7.29 10.59
C ASN A 615 -7.76 7.00 10.19
N ILE A 616 -8.71 7.71 10.81
CA ILE A 616 -10.15 7.62 10.51
C ILE A 616 -10.77 9.00 10.20
N PRO A 617 -11.86 9.07 9.43
CA PRO A 617 -12.59 10.32 9.20
C PRO A 617 -13.16 10.92 10.48
N LYS A 618 -13.27 12.26 10.55
CA LYS A 618 -13.88 12.96 11.69
C LYS A 618 -15.30 12.46 12.02
N ALA A 619 -16.11 12.21 10.99
CA ALA A 619 -17.47 11.71 11.17
C ALA A 619 -17.48 10.33 11.86
N GLU A 620 -16.50 9.48 11.53
CA GLU A 620 -16.34 8.16 12.14
C GLU A 620 -15.84 8.25 13.59
N ALA A 621 -14.90 9.16 13.88
CA ALA A 621 -14.48 9.44 15.25
C ALA A 621 -15.65 9.89 16.14
N LEU A 622 -16.50 10.80 15.64
CA LEU A 622 -17.71 11.26 16.35
C LEU A 622 -18.76 10.14 16.49
N ARG A 623 -18.85 9.22 15.52
CA ARG A 623 -19.74 8.04 15.58
C ARG A 623 -19.26 7.06 16.65
N HIS A 624 -17.98 6.71 16.64
CA HIS A 624 -17.34 5.83 17.64
C HIS A 624 -17.55 6.34 19.06
N MET A 625 -17.29 7.62 19.33
CA MET A 625 -17.59 8.24 20.63
C MET A 625 -19.08 8.08 21.03
N SER A 626 -20.01 8.31 20.08
CA SER A 626 -21.45 8.20 20.33
C SER A 626 -21.89 6.77 20.62
N ASP A 627 -21.35 5.80 19.87
CA ASP A 627 -21.68 4.38 19.98
C ASP A 627 -21.15 3.80 21.30
N GLN A 628 -19.90 4.10 21.65
CA GLN A 628 -19.29 3.67 22.92
C GLN A 628 -20.00 4.30 24.13
N TYR A 629 -20.33 5.59 24.06
CA TYR A 629 -21.17 6.26 25.06
C TYR A 629 -22.52 5.55 25.24
N THR A 630 -23.20 5.24 24.14
CA THR A 630 -24.54 4.63 24.15
C THR A 630 -24.49 3.19 24.68
N ARG A 631 -23.48 2.40 24.28
CA ARG A 631 -23.22 1.04 24.76
C ARG A 631 -23.02 1.03 26.28
N ALA A 632 -22.13 1.89 26.78
CA ALA A 632 -21.83 1.98 28.21
C ALA A 632 -23.05 2.48 29.01
N MET A 633 -23.72 3.53 28.54
CA MET A 633 -24.89 4.11 29.22
C MET A 633 -26.07 3.12 29.28
N THR A 634 -26.35 2.38 28.21
CA THR A 634 -27.48 1.42 28.18
C THR A 634 -27.26 0.30 29.19
N LEU A 635 -26.07 -0.31 29.20
CA LEU A 635 -25.76 -1.37 30.15
C LEU A 635 -25.72 -0.85 31.60
N PHE A 636 -25.15 0.35 31.81
CA PHE A 636 -25.15 0.99 33.13
C PHE A 636 -26.57 1.34 33.63
N GLY A 637 -27.46 1.75 32.73
CA GLY A 637 -28.88 1.95 33.01
C GLY A 637 -29.52 0.67 33.54
N HIS A 638 -29.43 -0.44 32.81
CA HIS A 638 -29.97 -1.73 33.23
C HIS A 638 -29.36 -2.25 34.55
N LEU A 639 -28.06 -2.03 34.78
CA LEU A 639 -27.41 -2.32 36.05
C LEU A 639 -28.03 -1.50 37.20
N CYS A 640 -28.18 -0.19 37.01
CA CYS A 640 -28.81 0.70 38.00
C CYS A 640 -30.27 0.32 38.29
N GLU A 641 -31.07 -0.01 37.26
CA GLU A 641 -32.45 -0.46 37.44
C GLU A 641 -32.55 -1.76 38.24
N SER A 642 -31.65 -2.70 37.95
CA SER A 642 -31.55 -3.99 38.66
C SER A 642 -31.04 -3.81 40.09
N ALA A 643 -30.17 -2.83 40.32
CA ALA A 643 -29.60 -2.48 41.62
C ALA A 643 -30.49 -1.57 42.49
N ARG A 644 -31.69 -1.15 42.03
CA ARG A 644 -32.64 -0.28 42.78
C ARG A 644 -33.02 -0.78 44.19
N ARG A 645 -32.73 -2.04 44.54
CA ARG A 645 -32.93 -2.63 45.87
C ARG A 645 -31.73 -2.46 46.83
N SER A 646 -30.64 -1.80 46.41
CA SER A 646 -29.40 -1.65 47.20
C SER A 646 -28.71 -0.30 46.95
N VAL A 647 -29.52 0.76 46.84
CA VAL A 647 -29.15 2.11 46.37
C VAL A 647 -27.88 2.67 47.03
N SER A 648 -27.82 2.65 48.37
CA SER A 648 -26.72 3.27 49.14
C SER A 648 -25.33 2.69 48.89
N PHE A 649 -25.23 1.48 48.34
CA PHE A 649 -23.92 0.91 47.97
C PHE A 649 -23.44 1.38 46.59
N TYR A 650 -24.35 1.75 45.69
CA TYR A 650 -24.03 2.10 44.30
C TYR A 650 -23.95 3.60 44.04
N GLU A 651 -24.42 4.45 44.96
CA GLU A 651 -24.38 5.92 44.86
C GLU A 651 -23.00 6.49 44.46
N ARG A 652 -21.90 5.95 45.01
CA ARG A 652 -20.54 6.36 44.63
C ARG A 652 -20.23 6.07 43.17
N TYR A 653 -20.49 4.84 42.71
CA TYR A 653 -20.28 4.45 41.31
C TYR A 653 -21.17 5.26 40.36
N ILE A 654 -22.40 5.56 40.77
CA ILE A 654 -23.35 6.41 40.02
C ILE A 654 -22.81 7.83 39.87
N GLY A 655 -22.32 8.45 40.94
CA GLY A 655 -21.71 9.78 40.90
C GLY A 655 -20.47 9.83 40.00
N ASP A 656 -19.55 8.87 40.16
CA ASP A 656 -18.31 8.80 39.38
C ASP A 656 -18.61 8.57 37.88
N VAL A 657 -19.47 7.60 37.54
CA VAL A 657 -19.85 7.30 36.13
C VAL A 657 -20.56 8.48 35.46
N HIS A 658 -21.52 9.14 36.14
CA HIS A 658 -22.17 10.32 35.57
C HIS A 658 -21.19 11.49 35.37
N ARG A 659 -20.20 11.67 36.25
CA ARG A 659 -19.15 12.68 36.09
C ARG A 659 -18.31 12.43 34.83
N PHE A 660 -17.88 11.19 34.60
CA PHE A 660 -17.13 10.83 33.39
C PHE A 660 -17.98 10.98 32.13
N PHE A 661 -19.22 10.49 32.12
CA PHE A 661 -20.16 10.69 31.02
C PHE A 661 -20.47 12.17 30.72
N GLY A 662 -20.47 13.04 31.74
CA GLY A 662 -20.63 14.49 31.54
C GLY A 662 -19.46 15.13 30.81
N ARG A 663 -18.22 14.72 31.16
CA ARG A 663 -16.99 15.18 30.49
C ARG A 663 -16.85 14.66 29.08
N ASP A 664 -17.12 13.37 28.87
CA ASP A 664 -17.08 12.74 27.55
C ASP A 664 -18.05 13.42 26.56
N ARG A 665 -19.27 13.74 27.02
CA ARG A 665 -20.23 14.56 26.25
C ARG A 665 -19.72 15.96 25.94
N GLN A 666 -18.98 16.59 26.85
CA GLN A 666 -18.37 17.90 26.60
C GLN A 666 -17.31 17.80 25.50
N VAL A 667 -16.39 16.82 25.58
CA VAL A 667 -15.37 16.58 24.54
C VAL A 667 -16.03 16.29 23.19
N HIS A 668 -17.08 15.45 23.16
CA HIS A 668 -17.86 15.18 21.94
C HIS A 668 -18.49 16.43 21.34
N ALA A 669 -19.11 17.27 22.18
CA ALA A 669 -19.75 18.51 21.74
C ALA A 669 -18.74 19.56 21.26
N GLU A 670 -17.55 19.61 21.86
CA GLU A 670 -16.44 20.48 21.41
C GLU A 670 -15.87 20.00 20.07
N GLU A 671 -15.55 18.71 19.93
CA GLU A 671 -15.05 18.14 18.67
C GLU A 671 -16.07 18.27 17.54
N LYS A 672 -17.36 18.08 17.82
CA LYS A 672 -18.43 18.28 16.84
C LYS A 672 -18.48 19.73 16.30
N LYS A 673 -18.15 20.73 17.14
CA LYS A 673 -18.13 22.16 16.77
C LYS A 673 -16.86 22.62 16.04
N ARG A 674 -15.72 21.94 16.23
CA ARG A 674 -14.44 22.30 15.58
C ARG A 674 -14.56 22.21 14.04
N PRO A 675 -13.86 23.06 13.26
CA PRO A 675 -13.83 22.93 11.81
C PRO A 675 -13.20 21.61 11.38
N THR A 676 -13.51 21.16 10.17
CA THR A 676 -12.76 20.09 9.49
C THR A 676 -11.55 20.74 8.81
N LEU A 677 -10.35 20.24 9.09
CA LEU A 677 -9.09 20.68 8.51
C LEU A 677 -8.45 19.54 7.70
N SER A 678 -7.38 19.83 6.98
CA SER A 678 -6.55 18.82 6.29
C SER A 678 -6.04 17.76 7.27
N ASP A 679 -5.86 16.53 6.79
CA ASP A 679 -5.28 15.41 7.55
C ASP A 679 -3.75 15.28 7.36
N SER A 680 -3.12 16.26 6.69
CA SER A 680 -1.67 16.47 6.59
C SER A 680 -1.37 17.98 6.56
N PRO A 681 -0.34 18.47 7.26
CA PRO A 681 0.03 19.89 7.26
C PRO A 681 0.79 20.30 5.98
N ILE A 682 1.31 19.35 5.22
CA ILE A 682 2.01 19.59 3.94
C ILE A 682 0.98 19.53 2.82
N ALA A 683 0.77 20.66 2.14
CA ALA A 683 -0.13 20.82 1.01
C ALA A 683 0.49 20.39 -0.33
N ARG A 684 1.82 20.52 -0.48
CA ARG A 684 2.60 20.04 -1.64
C ARG A 684 4.08 19.86 -1.27
N ALA A 685 4.74 18.82 -1.76
CA ALA A 685 6.20 18.74 -1.77
C ALA A 685 6.74 19.10 -3.17
N PHE A 686 7.85 19.84 -3.24
CA PHE A 686 8.53 20.18 -4.49
C PHE A 686 9.75 19.27 -4.68
N HIS A 687 9.73 18.42 -5.70
CA HIS A 687 10.82 17.50 -5.99
C HIS A 687 11.78 18.07 -7.06
N THR A 688 13.03 17.63 -7.04
CA THR A 688 14.07 18.01 -8.02
C THR A 688 13.69 17.70 -9.47
N ALA A 689 12.88 16.67 -9.72
CA ALA A 689 12.35 16.38 -11.07
C ALA A 689 11.02 17.09 -11.40
N ASP A 690 10.39 17.80 -10.46
CA ASP A 690 9.32 18.76 -10.78
C ASP A 690 9.90 20.06 -11.41
N ASN A 691 11.23 20.16 -11.52
CA ASN A 691 11.93 21.30 -12.10
C ASN A 691 11.62 21.47 -13.60
N PRO A 692 10.96 22.57 -14.02
CA PRO A 692 10.59 22.81 -15.43
C PRO A 692 11.80 23.08 -16.35
N LEU A 693 13.03 23.13 -15.82
CA LEU A 693 14.26 23.23 -16.59
C LEU A 693 14.76 21.89 -17.13
N SER A 694 14.27 20.75 -16.61
CA SER A 694 14.48 19.44 -17.23
C SER A 694 13.65 19.36 -18.51
N ARG A 695 14.21 19.93 -19.58
CA ARG A 695 13.69 19.84 -20.95
C ARG A 695 13.81 18.41 -21.44
N SER A 696 12.87 17.56 -21.02
CA SER A 696 12.56 16.31 -21.73
C SER A 696 12.07 16.69 -23.13
N THR A 697 13.02 16.85 -24.03
CA THR A 697 12.78 16.81 -25.47
C THR A 697 12.32 15.39 -25.80
N SER A 698 11.38 15.23 -26.74
CA SER A 698 10.85 13.91 -27.14
C SER A 698 11.89 13.18 -28.00
N ILE A 699 13.00 12.80 -27.38
CA ILE A 699 14.13 12.12 -28.01
C ILE A 699 13.85 10.62 -28.00
N TRP A 700 13.53 10.10 -29.18
CA TRP A 700 13.34 8.68 -29.40
C TRP A 700 14.05 8.23 -30.68
N TYR A 701 15.16 7.53 -30.52
CA TYR A 701 15.86 6.87 -31.61
C TYR A 701 15.28 5.48 -31.83
N SER A 702 14.83 5.22 -33.06
CA SER A 702 14.31 3.90 -33.44
C SER A 702 15.42 2.85 -33.37
N TYR A 703 15.12 1.77 -32.65
CA TYR A 703 15.92 0.56 -32.55
C TYR A 703 14.98 -0.65 -32.61
N TRP A 704 15.53 -1.85 -32.81
CA TRP A 704 14.83 -3.12 -32.61
C TRP A 704 15.72 -4.12 -31.85
N VAL A 705 15.09 -5.11 -31.23
CA VAL A 705 15.77 -6.10 -30.36
C VAL A 705 15.22 -7.50 -30.63
N GLU A 706 16.11 -8.49 -30.76
CA GLU A 706 15.73 -9.90 -30.87
C GLU A 706 16.80 -10.81 -30.24
N ILE A 707 16.40 -11.99 -29.73
CA ILE A 707 17.34 -13.04 -29.33
C ILE A 707 17.40 -14.10 -30.42
N ARG A 708 18.58 -14.31 -31.02
CA ARG A 708 18.80 -15.29 -32.09
C ARG A 708 19.98 -16.21 -31.77
N HIS A 709 19.96 -17.42 -32.31
CA HIS A 709 21.10 -18.35 -32.21
C HIS A 709 22.23 -17.94 -33.15
N HIS A 710 23.42 -17.69 -32.61
CA HIS A 710 24.58 -17.24 -33.39
C HIS A 710 25.52 -18.40 -33.70
N GLN A 711 25.54 -18.83 -34.96
CA GLN A 711 26.22 -20.04 -35.44
C GLN A 711 27.69 -20.15 -34.98
N ARG A 712 28.49 -19.08 -35.12
CA ARG A 712 29.92 -19.11 -34.73
C ARG A 712 30.14 -19.15 -33.21
N ALA A 713 29.20 -18.61 -32.42
CA ALA A 713 29.33 -18.56 -30.97
C ALA A 713 28.66 -19.76 -30.27
N GLY A 714 27.95 -20.62 -31.03
CA GLY A 714 27.25 -21.80 -30.51
C GLY A 714 26.15 -21.51 -29.48
N ARG A 715 25.70 -20.25 -29.36
CA ARG A 715 24.80 -19.79 -28.30
C ARG A 715 23.81 -18.73 -28.80
N GLU A 716 22.72 -18.55 -28.07
CA GLU A 716 21.81 -17.43 -28.28
C GLU A 716 22.43 -16.11 -27.82
N LEU A 717 22.24 -15.07 -28.63
CA LEU A 717 22.76 -13.72 -28.42
C LEU A 717 21.67 -12.68 -28.60
N LEU A 718 21.89 -11.51 -28.01
CA LEU A 718 21.11 -10.32 -28.27
C LEU A 718 21.54 -9.68 -29.59
N HIS A 719 20.59 -9.48 -30.50
CA HIS A 719 20.75 -8.66 -31.69
C HIS A 719 20.00 -7.35 -31.47
N ILE A 720 20.70 -6.23 -31.67
CA ILE A 720 20.10 -4.90 -31.66
C ILE A 720 20.33 -4.29 -33.04
N GLY A 721 19.25 -3.89 -33.71
CA GLY A 721 19.35 -2.99 -34.87
C GLY A 721 19.08 -1.57 -34.43
N ALA A 722 20.07 -0.70 -34.53
CA ALA A 722 20.01 0.69 -34.10
C ALA A 722 20.90 1.54 -35.02
N LYS A 723 20.78 2.87 -34.94
CA LYS A 723 21.76 3.75 -35.61
C LYS A 723 23.10 3.63 -34.88
N CYS A 724 24.15 3.20 -35.59
CA CYS A 724 25.50 3.04 -35.07
C CYS A 724 26.40 4.15 -35.61
N ASP A 725 27.32 4.65 -34.79
CA ASP A 725 28.37 5.60 -35.20
C ASP A 725 29.58 5.52 -34.23
N LEU A 726 30.65 6.24 -34.55
CA LEU A 726 31.82 6.42 -33.69
C LEU A 726 31.77 7.78 -32.99
N VAL A 727 32.21 7.83 -31.73
CA VAL A 727 32.35 9.10 -30.98
C VAL A 727 33.52 9.91 -31.52
N SER A 728 33.25 11.11 -32.06
CA SER A 728 34.24 12.00 -32.66
C SER A 728 34.80 13.06 -31.71
N SER A 729 34.01 13.49 -30.72
CA SER A 729 34.46 14.40 -29.65
C SER A 729 33.59 14.29 -28.41
N ILE A 730 34.19 14.46 -27.22
CA ILE A 730 33.49 14.51 -25.93
C ILE A 730 33.96 15.75 -25.17
N VAL A 731 33.03 16.49 -24.56
CA VAL A 731 33.32 17.61 -23.63
C VAL A 731 32.38 17.54 -22.43
N TRP A 732 32.91 17.27 -21.24
CA TRP A 732 32.12 17.31 -20.02
C TRP A 732 31.80 18.76 -19.63
N ARG A 733 30.50 19.12 -19.64
CA ARG A 733 30.01 20.47 -19.34
C ARG A 733 29.70 20.65 -17.86
N HIS A 734 29.14 19.61 -17.25
CA HIS A 734 28.94 19.50 -15.81
C HIS A 734 29.71 18.26 -15.36
N PRO A 735 30.83 18.41 -14.63
CA PRO A 735 31.67 17.29 -14.25
C PRO A 735 30.88 16.18 -13.55
N GLY A 736 30.99 14.95 -14.06
CA GLY A 736 30.32 13.77 -13.51
C GLY A 736 28.81 13.68 -13.78
N GLN A 737 28.21 14.69 -14.44
CA GLN A 737 26.78 14.84 -14.61
C GLN A 737 26.32 14.97 -16.07
N GLN A 738 27.06 15.69 -16.92
CA GLN A 738 26.67 15.89 -18.32
C GLN A 738 27.87 16.01 -19.26
N ALA A 739 27.87 15.19 -20.32
CA ALA A 739 28.81 15.21 -21.43
C ALA A 739 28.13 15.70 -22.73
N GLU A 740 28.79 16.63 -23.43
CA GLU A 740 28.52 16.93 -24.84
C GLU A 740 29.27 15.89 -25.70
N ILE A 741 28.53 15.08 -26.45
CA ILE A 741 29.06 14.08 -27.39
C ILE A 741 28.73 14.49 -28.82
N ARG A 742 29.71 14.33 -29.71
CA ARG A 742 29.50 14.37 -31.16
C ARG A 742 29.90 13.03 -31.75
N LEU A 743 29.19 12.64 -32.80
CA LEU A 743 29.45 11.41 -33.54
C LEU A 743 30.15 11.74 -34.87
N ALA A 744 30.69 10.74 -35.56
CA ALA A 744 31.51 10.95 -36.75
C ALA A 744 30.68 11.22 -38.02
N GLN A 745 29.49 10.61 -38.12
CA GLN A 745 28.59 10.70 -39.27
C GLN A 745 27.26 11.42 -38.94
N VAL A 746 26.83 11.43 -37.67
CA VAL A 746 25.62 12.16 -37.26
C VAL A 746 25.92 13.64 -36.97
N GLU A 747 25.38 14.54 -37.80
CA GLU A 747 25.36 16.00 -37.60
C GLU A 747 24.42 16.45 -36.45
N THR A 748 24.61 15.87 -35.26
CA THR A 748 23.83 16.17 -34.06
C THR A 748 24.76 16.19 -32.86
N ILE A 749 24.62 17.23 -32.04
CA ILE A 749 25.31 17.36 -30.76
C ILE A 749 24.39 16.76 -29.70
N PHE A 750 24.86 15.74 -28.98
CA PHE A 750 24.12 15.05 -27.94
C PHE A 750 24.60 15.54 -26.58
N PHE A 751 23.67 15.85 -25.68
CA PHE A 751 23.94 16.07 -24.27
C PHE A 751 23.49 14.83 -23.52
N VAL A 752 24.43 14.09 -22.93
CA VAL A 752 24.14 12.85 -22.22
C VAL A 752 24.57 12.92 -20.77
N SER A 753 23.87 12.20 -19.91
CA SER A 753 24.26 11.95 -18.52
C SER A 753 24.55 10.47 -18.28
N PRO A 754 25.58 10.13 -17.46
CA PRO A 754 25.76 8.77 -17.00
C PRO A 754 24.55 8.34 -16.13
N LEU A 755 24.29 7.03 -16.07
CA LEU A 755 23.16 6.50 -15.30
C LEU A 755 23.35 6.57 -13.78
N THR A 756 24.60 6.68 -13.33
CA THR A 756 25.00 6.87 -11.93
C THR A 756 25.87 8.12 -11.84
N SER A 757 25.88 8.81 -10.70
CA SER A 757 26.74 10.00 -10.55
C SER A 757 28.21 9.57 -10.52
N VAL A 758 29.01 10.04 -11.47
CA VAL A 758 30.41 9.61 -11.67
C VAL A 758 31.36 10.65 -11.10
N ARG A 759 32.51 10.23 -10.57
CA ARG A 759 33.57 11.16 -10.12
C ARG A 759 34.36 11.71 -11.31
N GLU A 760 35.00 12.86 -11.12
CA GLU A 760 35.70 13.54 -12.21
C GLU A 760 36.85 12.73 -12.82
N ASP A 761 37.57 11.99 -11.97
CA ASP A 761 38.65 11.07 -12.36
C ASP A 761 38.14 9.86 -13.16
N GLN A 762 36.88 9.44 -12.96
CA GLN A 762 36.29 8.25 -13.59
C GLN A 762 35.48 8.56 -14.87
N GLN A 763 35.24 9.85 -15.20
CA GLN A 763 34.52 10.27 -16.41
C GLN A 763 35.04 9.65 -17.72
N HIS A 764 36.36 9.37 -17.77
CA HIS A 764 37.01 8.79 -18.93
C HIS A 764 36.75 7.28 -19.09
N GLU A 765 36.11 6.62 -18.13
CA GLU A 765 35.69 5.21 -18.20
C GLU A 765 34.29 5.06 -18.81
N GLU A 766 33.44 6.08 -18.66
CA GLU A 766 32.06 6.09 -19.15
C GLU A 766 31.95 6.06 -20.68
N VAL A 767 32.77 6.87 -21.37
CA VAL A 767 32.80 7.03 -22.83
C VAL A 767 34.09 7.73 -23.29
N ARG A 768 34.64 7.31 -24.44
CA ARG A 768 35.91 7.79 -25.02
C ARG A 768 35.76 8.15 -26.50
N VAL A 769 36.65 9.01 -26.98
CA VAL A 769 36.75 9.32 -28.42
C VAL A 769 37.24 8.08 -29.15
N GLY A 770 36.53 7.70 -30.22
CA GLY A 770 36.74 6.44 -30.93
C GLY A 770 35.88 5.27 -30.47
N ASP A 771 35.12 5.40 -29.38
CA ASP A 771 34.16 4.36 -28.98
C ASP A 771 33.03 4.22 -30.01
N MET A 772 32.59 2.98 -30.21
CA MET A 772 31.42 2.67 -31.04
C MET A 772 30.17 2.75 -30.18
N VAL A 773 29.15 3.45 -30.70
CA VAL A 773 27.92 3.70 -29.97
C VAL A 773 26.66 3.40 -30.78
N LEU A 774 25.63 2.93 -30.10
CA LEU A 774 24.30 2.70 -30.64
C LEU A 774 23.30 3.71 -30.06
N LEU A 775 22.50 4.35 -30.92
CA LEU A 775 21.38 5.20 -30.49
C LEU A 775 20.10 4.37 -30.39
N ALA A 776 19.61 4.14 -29.17
CA ALA A 776 18.47 3.28 -28.90
C ALA A 776 17.50 3.89 -27.86
N GLY A 777 16.29 4.19 -28.30
CA GLY A 777 15.29 4.88 -27.47
C GLY A 777 15.80 6.26 -27.05
N ARG A 778 15.92 6.49 -25.75
CA ARG A 778 16.52 7.72 -25.18
C ARG A 778 18.01 7.62 -24.86
N TYR A 779 18.68 6.51 -25.20
CA TYR A 779 20.03 6.22 -24.71
C TYR A 779 21.08 6.15 -25.82
N ILE A 780 22.30 6.49 -25.45
CA ILE A 780 23.52 6.08 -26.16
C ILE A 780 24.08 4.84 -25.44
N ILE A 781 24.26 3.74 -26.17
CA ILE A 781 24.85 2.50 -25.66
C ILE A 781 26.30 2.44 -26.15
N VAL A 782 27.26 2.32 -25.23
CA VAL A 782 28.68 2.11 -25.55
C VAL A 782 28.94 0.62 -25.75
N VAL A 783 29.53 0.27 -26.88
CA VAL A 783 29.84 -1.11 -27.29
C VAL A 783 31.28 -1.23 -27.78
N ALA A 784 31.98 -2.28 -27.35
CA ALA A 784 33.33 -2.62 -27.82
C ALA A 784 33.35 -3.96 -28.55
N PRO A 785 34.21 -4.16 -29.57
CA PRO A 785 34.48 -5.50 -30.09
C PRO A 785 35.13 -6.39 -29.00
N ASP A 786 34.95 -7.71 -29.07
CA ASP A 786 35.64 -8.62 -28.16
C ASP A 786 37.16 -8.54 -28.42
N ALA A 787 37.92 -8.19 -27.38
CA ALA A 787 39.37 -8.01 -27.45
C ALA A 787 40.15 -9.27 -27.89
N ARG A 788 39.51 -10.45 -27.85
CA ARG A 788 40.12 -11.72 -28.27
C ARG A 788 39.88 -12.06 -29.75
N ASP A 789 38.77 -11.58 -30.33
CA ASP A 789 38.37 -11.88 -31.71
C ASP A 789 37.38 -10.81 -32.21
N ALA A 790 37.81 -9.96 -33.14
CA ALA A 790 36.96 -8.94 -33.73
C ALA A 790 35.82 -9.49 -34.62
N SER A 791 35.83 -10.80 -34.92
CA SER A 791 34.72 -11.49 -35.59
C SER A 791 33.65 -12.04 -34.63
N MET A 792 33.89 -11.91 -33.31
CA MET A 792 32.92 -12.21 -32.27
C MET A 792 32.00 -11.01 -31.99
N PRO A 793 30.82 -11.25 -31.38
CA PRO A 793 29.83 -10.22 -31.11
C PRO A 793 30.37 -9.15 -30.16
N CYS A 794 29.96 -7.90 -30.36
CA CYS A 794 30.34 -6.79 -29.50
C CYS A 794 29.85 -6.98 -28.05
N ILE A 795 30.69 -6.55 -27.12
CA ILE A 795 30.44 -6.47 -25.69
C ILE A 795 29.78 -5.10 -25.42
N MET A 796 28.55 -5.12 -24.92
CA MET A 796 27.91 -3.94 -24.34
C MET A 796 28.61 -3.58 -23.03
N GLN A 797 29.03 -2.32 -22.89
CA GLN A 797 29.84 -1.83 -21.78
C GLN A 797 29.09 -0.85 -20.87
N ASN A 798 28.36 0.11 -21.45
CA ASN A 798 27.72 1.18 -20.68
C ASN A 798 26.48 1.74 -21.41
N TRP A 799 25.61 2.43 -20.69
CA TRP A 799 24.48 3.22 -21.22
C TRP A 799 24.55 4.64 -20.66
N MET A 800 24.24 5.64 -21.48
CA MET A 800 24.12 7.05 -21.07
C MET A 800 22.79 7.64 -21.57
N GLU A 801 22.08 8.39 -20.72
CA GLU A 801 20.77 8.98 -21.03
C GLU A 801 20.93 10.27 -21.84
N ILE A 802 20.24 10.38 -22.97
CA ILE A 802 20.24 11.58 -23.81
C ILE A 802 19.24 12.58 -23.22
N GLN A 803 19.77 13.68 -22.68
CA GLN A 803 18.99 14.77 -22.10
C GLN A 803 18.52 15.77 -23.16
N GLU A 804 19.39 16.09 -24.13
CA GLU A 804 19.10 17.01 -25.22
C GLU A 804 19.87 16.59 -26.49
N ALA A 805 19.29 16.85 -27.67
CA ALA A 805 19.91 16.59 -28.96
C ALA A 805 19.70 17.80 -29.87
N LEU A 806 20.78 18.47 -30.25
CA LEU A 806 20.76 19.66 -31.11
C LEU A 806 21.32 19.33 -32.49
N SER A 807 20.48 19.42 -33.52
CA SER A 807 20.95 19.47 -34.91
C SER A 807 21.93 20.64 -35.06
N SER A 808 23.10 20.42 -35.66
CA SER A 808 24.10 21.49 -35.81
C SER A 808 23.55 22.65 -36.65
N GLN A 809 23.21 23.75 -35.98
CA GLN A 809 22.79 24.98 -36.65
C GLN A 809 23.94 25.47 -37.53
N HIS A 810 23.78 25.32 -38.84
CA HIS A 810 24.63 25.96 -39.82
C HIS A 810 24.61 27.47 -39.55
N SER A 811 25.78 28.06 -39.26
CA SER A 811 25.82 29.45 -38.84
C SER A 811 25.21 30.36 -39.92
N ARG A 812 24.50 31.42 -39.52
CA ARG A 812 23.95 32.42 -40.45
C ARG A 812 25.01 33.07 -41.36
N ARG A 813 26.31 33.01 -40.99
CA ARG A 813 27.42 33.45 -41.86
C ARG A 813 27.68 32.51 -43.05
N GLY A 814 27.29 31.23 -42.98
CA GLY A 814 27.53 30.22 -44.02
C GLY A 814 26.52 30.24 -45.18
N GLN A 815 25.33 30.86 -45.00
CA GLN A 815 24.29 30.87 -46.05
C GLN A 815 24.72 31.62 -47.32
N ASN A 816 25.65 32.58 -47.20
CA ASN A 816 26.17 33.37 -48.33
C ASN A 816 27.25 32.63 -49.15
N MET A 817 27.69 31.43 -48.73
CA MET A 817 28.73 30.63 -49.40
C MET A 817 28.16 29.53 -50.32
N ARG A 818 26.83 29.43 -50.49
CA ARG A 818 26.25 28.54 -51.51
C ARG A 818 26.43 29.15 -52.90
N SER A 819 27.50 28.76 -53.57
CA SER A 819 27.66 28.91 -55.01
C SER A 819 26.47 28.27 -55.75
N LYS A 820 26.08 28.89 -56.86
CA LYS A 820 24.94 28.45 -57.68
C LYS A 820 25.20 27.09 -58.33
N GLU A 821 24.08 26.39 -58.57
CA GLU A 821 23.89 25.28 -59.52
C GLU A 821 24.66 23.97 -59.28
N PRO A 822 23.94 22.84 -59.07
CA PRO A 822 24.43 21.54 -59.50
C PRO A 822 24.26 21.42 -61.03
N LEU A 823 25.35 21.24 -61.76
CA LEU A 823 25.30 20.82 -63.17
C LEU A 823 24.65 19.43 -63.27
N PRO A 824 23.81 19.17 -64.29
CA PRO A 824 23.25 17.83 -64.52
C PRO A 824 24.33 16.92 -65.10
N ILE A 825 24.72 15.89 -64.35
CA ILE A 825 25.55 14.79 -64.87
C ILE A 825 24.65 13.59 -65.14
N HIS A 826 24.58 13.19 -66.40
CA HIS A 826 23.83 12.03 -66.86
C HIS A 826 24.39 10.73 -66.26
N ALA A 827 23.50 9.81 -65.90
CA ALA A 827 23.87 8.45 -65.57
C ALA A 827 24.39 7.70 -66.82
N VAL A 828 25.59 7.15 -66.73
CA VAL A 828 26.16 6.18 -67.67
C VAL A 828 26.87 5.10 -66.85
N TRP A 829 26.14 4.01 -66.61
CA TRP A 829 26.54 2.73 -65.99
C TRP A 829 26.86 2.76 -64.48
#